data_AF-A0A851SXP2-F1
#
_entry.id   AF-A0A851SXP2-F1
#
_cell.length_a   1.000
_cell.length_b   1.000
_cell.length_c   1.000
_cell.angle_alpha   90.00
_cell.angle_beta   90.00
_cell.angle_gamma   90.00
#
_symmetry.space_group_name_H-M   'P 1'
#
loop_
_entity.id
_entity.type
_entity.pdbx_description
1 polymer ?
#
loop_
_entity_poly.entity_id
_entity_poly.type
_entity_poly.pdbx_seq_one_letter_code
_entity_poly.pdbx_strand_id
1 'polypeptide(L)'
;MTEKMRSLNYFFLYECLFTLTFWNSICLSVGNGVSTPVYHYLPEDGSDNKIRSLSPLYKNSPKSRASFDWVVIQNTTESLSLSEIKNKDVKKLIDLLSNFKKGSRLQYLTLSNISVDWIYFVKILQTIWHSSIEYFNINNMTQLSNIYHYNFDYSGTSVKALTMKKILITSLYFSQDDLYKIFSDMNIAALTIAESEMIHMLCPSSDSPFKYLNFLKNDLTDLLFQGCETLIHLEKFILRRNKFKSLSKASLMTSHMQSLSYLDMSSNMLHHDGAEEQCQWADSLVELDLSSNQLTESVFECLPVHLKRLDLQNNQIASVPKGIAELKSLRELNLASNRLSDLPVCSRFPALAALNVEMNSMLAPSSDLVESCQRVGELQAGHNPFKCSCELRAFLRLERQRAGKLSGWPEAYVCQYPEDLRGTELQDFHVSELSCNSTLLLVTALLVTLVLVAVVAFLCIYLDAPWYVRMTWQWTQTKRRAWHSCPKEQEVALQFHAFISYSARDSLWVTNELIPNLEKGEGCVRLCQHERDFIPGKSIVENIIDCIEKSYKLIFVLSPNFVQSEWCHYELYFAHHKLFSDSSDSLILILLEPIPPYIIPARYHKLKALMAKRTYLEWPKERSKHALFWANLRAAVSINLPMADGNIFGECN
;
A
#
# COMPACT_ATOMS: atom_id res chain seq x y z
N MET A 1 -9.67 -40.21 -51.24
CA MET A 1 -10.78 -40.60 -50.35
C MET A 1 -10.85 -39.53 -49.27
N THR A 2 -11.77 -38.55 -49.34
CA THR A 2 -13.21 -38.64 -48.94
C THR A 2 -13.35 -39.09 -47.49
N GLU A 3 -13.92 -38.30 -46.58
CA GLU A 3 -14.93 -37.23 -46.69
C GLU A 3 -14.44 -35.88 -46.09
N LYS A 4 -14.71 -34.70 -46.69
CA LYS A 4 -15.95 -33.86 -46.65
C LYS A 4 -16.41 -33.54 -45.21
N MET A 5 -16.92 -32.35 -44.82
CA MET A 5 -17.11 -30.97 -45.35
C MET A 5 -17.41 -30.08 -44.10
N ARG A 6 -17.32 -28.74 -44.02
CA ARG A 6 -17.21 -27.58 -44.96
C ARG A 6 -16.48 -26.43 -44.22
N SER A 7 -15.82 -25.50 -44.92
CA SER A 7 -16.15 -24.04 -45.03
C SER A 7 -16.55 -23.33 -43.71
N LEU A 8 -15.84 -22.36 -43.14
CA LEU A 8 -14.99 -21.28 -43.71
C LEU A 8 -15.76 -20.33 -44.65
N ASN A 9 -16.22 -19.19 -44.13
CA ASN A 9 -16.27 -17.82 -44.73
C ASN A 9 -17.22 -16.88 -43.95
N TYR A 10 -17.08 -15.56 -44.17
CA TYR A 10 -17.74 -14.42 -43.49
C TYR A 10 -17.25 -14.21 -42.05
N PHE A 11 -16.32 -13.29 -41.74
CA PHE A 11 -15.89 -12.05 -42.38
C PHE A 11 -16.90 -10.88 -42.27
N PHE A 12 -16.66 -10.02 -41.26
CA PHE A 12 -17.10 -8.63 -41.12
C PHE A 12 -18.60 -8.29 -40.97
N LEU A 13 -18.80 -7.09 -40.38
CA LEU A 13 -20.03 -6.31 -40.15
C LEU A 13 -20.92 -6.65 -38.93
N TYR A 14 -21.48 -5.57 -38.37
CA TYR A 14 -22.40 -5.45 -37.22
C TYR A 14 -21.77 -5.72 -35.82
N GLU A 15 -21.71 -4.75 -34.88
CA GLU A 15 -22.23 -3.37 -34.89
C GLU A 15 -21.27 -2.33 -34.29
N CYS A 16 -21.06 -1.24 -35.04
CA CYS A 16 -20.91 0.09 -34.46
C CYS A 16 -22.32 0.64 -34.20
N LEU A 17 -22.75 0.71 -32.94
CA LEU A 17 -23.94 1.45 -32.54
C LEU A 17 -23.84 1.85 -31.07
N PHE A 18 -23.19 2.98 -30.79
CA PHE A 18 -23.52 3.91 -29.69
C PHE A 18 -22.65 5.17 -29.76
N THR A 19 -22.93 6.03 -30.75
CA THR A 19 -22.59 7.45 -30.72
C THR A 19 -23.83 8.26 -31.11
N LEU A 20 -23.95 9.48 -30.56
CA LEU A 20 -25.04 10.45 -30.75
C LEU A 20 -26.40 10.09 -30.12
N THR A 21 -26.57 10.45 -28.85
CA THR A 21 -27.57 11.47 -28.42
C THR A 21 -27.42 11.78 -26.93
N PHE A 22 -26.82 12.92 -26.59
CA PHE A 22 -27.47 14.00 -25.84
C PHE A 22 -26.48 15.14 -25.59
N TRP A 23 -26.80 16.31 -26.14
CA TRP A 23 -26.15 17.59 -25.85
C TRP A 23 -27.17 18.46 -25.11
N ASN A 24 -26.71 19.38 -24.26
CA ASN A 24 -27.51 20.25 -23.36
C ASN A 24 -28.27 19.48 -22.24
N SER A 25 -27.91 19.64 -20.97
CA SER A 25 -28.00 20.95 -20.29
C SER A 25 -27.22 21.01 -18.98
N ILE A 26 -26.97 22.26 -18.55
CA ILE A 26 -26.52 22.77 -17.24
C ILE A 26 -25.06 23.26 -17.22
N CYS A 27 -24.96 24.58 -17.09
CA CYS A 27 -23.77 25.37 -16.79
C CYS A 27 -23.96 25.99 -15.39
N LEU A 28 -22.88 26.54 -14.80
CA LEU A 28 -22.77 27.10 -13.43
C LEU A 28 -22.63 26.01 -12.33
N SER A 29 -21.79 26.16 -11.30
CA SER A 29 -20.95 27.32 -10.92
C SER A 29 -19.76 26.92 -9.99
N VAL A 30 -18.63 27.61 -10.18
CA VAL A 30 -17.68 28.11 -9.15
C VAL A 30 -17.08 27.17 -8.08
N GLY A 31 -15.75 27.08 -8.08
CA GLY A 31 -14.95 27.38 -6.87
C GLY A 31 -14.36 26.24 -6.05
N ASN A 32 -13.08 25.89 -6.30
CA ASN A 32 -11.97 26.02 -5.34
C ASN A 32 -10.76 25.17 -5.79
N GLY A 33 -9.80 25.81 -6.45
CA GLY A 33 -8.47 25.24 -6.64
C GLY A 33 -7.61 25.49 -5.40
N VAL A 34 -7.16 24.43 -4.74
CA VAL A 34 -6.22 24.52 -3.61
C VAL A 34 -4.81 24.69 -4.17
N SER A 35 -4.27 25.90 -4.09
CA SER A 35 -2.87 26.21 -4.38
C SER A 35 -2.07 26.29 -3.07
N THR A 36 -1.14 25.37 -2.87
CA THR A 36 -0.13 25.46 -1.80
C THR A 36 0.92 26.53 -2.15
N PRO A 37 1.35 27.39 -1.21
CA PRO A 37 2.28 28.48 -1.50
C PRO A 37 3.74 28.03 -1.40
N VAL A 38 4.55 28.38 -2.41
CA VAL A 38 6.02 28.32 -2.33
C VAL A 38 6.53 29.59 -1.67
N TYR A 39 7.33 29.45 -0.61
CA TYR A 39 7.88 30.58 0.15
C TYR A 39 8.95 31.34 -0.64
N HIS A 40 8.70 32.63 -0.90
CA HIS A 40 9.75 33.60 -1.25
C HIS A 40 10.16 34.39 -0.01
N TYR A 41 11.43 34.30 0.37
CA TYR A 41 12.04 35.19 1.38
C TYR A 41 12.64 36.42 0.71
N LEU A 42 12.08 37.61 1.01
CA LEU A 42 12.75 38.86 1.40
C LEU A 42 11.69 39.99 1.50
N PRO A 43 11.87 41.01 2.34
CA PRO A 43 10.75 41.68 3.00
C PRO A 43 10.20 42.90 2.23
N GLU A 44 8.86 43.00 2.16
CA GLU A 44 8.18 44.27 1.94
C GLU A 44 7.84 44.92 3.28
N ASP A 45 8.38 46.13 3.48
CA ASP A 45 8.03 46.99 4.62
C ASP A 45 6.73 47.73 4.30
N GLY A 46 5.66 47.43 5.06
CA GLY A 46 4.33 47.93 4.78
C GLY A 46 4.11 49.35 5.30
N SER A 47 3.95 50.32 4.39
CA SER A 47 3.28 51.58 4.74
C SER A 47 2.29 52.04 3.68
N ASP A 48 1.00 51.87 4.00
CA ASP A 48 -0.10 52.58 3.35
C ASP A 48 0.15 54.09 3.42
N ASN A 49 0.36 54.74 2.28
CA ASN A 49 0.31 56.20 2.22
C ASN A 49 -0.50 56.71 1.02
N LYS A 50 -1.67 57.24 1.38
CA LYS A 50 -2.63 57.96 0.54
C LYS A 50 -1.95 58.85 -0.50
N ILE A 51 -2.47 58.75 -1.73
CA ILE A 51 -2.24 59.72 -2.81
C ILE A 51 -2.48 61.13 -2.29
N ARG A 52 -1.40 61.89 -2.12
CA ARG A 52 -1.40 63.35 -1.96
C ARG A 52 -0.60 63.95 -3.11
N SER A 53 -1.19 64.93 -3.78
CA SER A 53 -0.54 65.71 -4.83
C SER A 53 0.61 66.55 -4.24
N LEU A 54 1.83 66.01 -4.31
CA LEU A 54 3.04 66.75 -3.98
C LEU A 54 3.44 67.65 -5.16
N SER A 55 3.71 68.92 -4.85
CA SER A 55 4.09 69.91 -5.84
C SER A 55 5.49 69.63 -6.42
N PRO A 56 5.77 69.94 -7.70
CA PRO A 56 7.09 69.69 -8.27
C PRO A 56 8.19 70.49 -7.55
N LEU A 57 9.27 69.81 -7.18
CA LEU A 57 10.53 70.45 -6.80
C LEU A 57 11.27 70.98 -8.05
N TYR A 58 10.63 71.94 -8.73
CA TYR A 58 11.27 72.76 -9.75
C TYR A 58 11.07 74.23 -9.38
N LYS A 59 12.15 74.92 -8.99
CA LYS A 59 12.08 76.37 -8.75
C LYS A 59 11.75 77.06 -10.07
N ASN A 60 10.55 77.63 -10.15
CA ASN A 60 10.05 78.35 -11.32
C ASN A 60 11.02 79.46 -11.75
N SER A 61 11.64 79.31 -12.92
CA SER A 61 12.05 80.44 -13.75
C SER A 61 10.99 80.64 -14.85
N PRO A 62 10.53 81.87 -15.13
CA PRO A 62 9.25 82.08 -15.81
C PRO A 62 9.36 82.05 -17.35
N LYS A 63 9.64 80.88 -17.94
CA LYS A 63 9.40 80.63 -19.39
C LYS A 63 8.88 79.21 -19.63
N SER A 64 7.75 79.13 -20.36
CA SER A 64 7.10 77.92 -20.86
C SER A 64 6.52 76.94 -19.81
N ARG A 65 5.20 77.03 -19.57
CA ARG A 65 4.40 75.85 -19.19
C ARG A 65 4.32 74.94 -20.42
N ALA A 66 5.28 74.03 -20.58
CA ALA A 66 5.15 72.95 -21.54
C ALA A 66 4.09 71.97 -21.04
N SER A 67 3.01 71.79 -21.80
CA SER A 67 2.17 70.60 -21.64
C SER A 67 3.01 69.39 -22.04
N PHE A 68 3.33 68.55 -21.07
CA PHE A 68 3.90 67.23 -21.29
C PHE A 68 2.74 66.27 -21.43
N ASP A 69 2.70 65.52 -22.52
CA ASP A 69 1.59 64.61 -22.80
C ASP A 69 1.88 63.18 -22.27
N TRP A 70 3.07 62.97 -21.69
CA TRP A 70 3.46 61.78 -20.94
C TRP A 70 3.11 61.88 -19.46
N VAL A 71 2.98 60.73 -18.81
CA VAL A 71 2.74 60.61 -17.36
C VAL A 71 4.07 60.53 -16.61
N VAL A 72 4.23 61.30 -15.54
CA VAL A 72 5.35 61.14 -14.59
C VAL A 72 4.88 60.22 -13.46
N ILE A 73 5.46 59.03 -13.35
CA ILE A 73 5.13 58.04 -12.31
C ILE A 73 5.94 58.31 -11.03
N GLN A 74 7.24 58.59 -11.18
CA GLN A 74 8.16 58.86 -10.08
C GLN A 74 9.14 59.95 -10.49
N ASN A 75 9.46 60.85 -9.56
CA ASN A 75 10.46 61.89 -9.76
C ASN A 75 11.12 62.18 -8.40
N THR A 76 12.32 61.63 -8.20
CA THR A 76 13.18 61.88 -7.04
C THR A 76 14.48 62.53 -7.51
N THR A 77 15.40 62.82 -6.59
CA THR A 77 16.73 63.34 -6.96
C THR A 77 17.60 62.36 -7.73
N GLU A 78 17.30 61.05 -7.64
CA GLU A 78 18.15 59.96 -8.14
C GLU A 78 17.42 59.03 -9.13
N SER A 79 16.08 59.02 -9.10
CA SER A 79 15.23 58.20 -9.96
C SER A 79 14.14 59.00 -10.68
N LEU A 80 13.92 58.68 -11.96
CA LEU A 80 12.86 59.25 -12.80
C LEU A 80 12.11 58.10 -13.48
N SER A 81 10.78 58.12 -13.43
CA SER A 81 9.92 57.16 -14.11
C SER A 81 8.85 57.89 -14.93
N LEU A 82 8.82 57.64 -16.24
CA LEU A 82 7.93 58.26 -17.22
C LEU A 82 7.12 57.19 -17.97
N SER A 83 5.91 57.52 -18.41
CA SER A 83 5.03 56.59 -19.13
C SER A 83 4.17 57.26 -20.20
N GLU A 84 3.59 56.46 -21.10
CA GLU A 84 2.72 56.89 -22.22
C GLU A 84 3.46 57.76 -23.26
N ILE A 85 4.68 57.35 -23.63
CA ILE A 85 5.57 58.12 -24.52
C ILE A 85 5.30 57.74 -25.98
N LYS A 86 4.96 58.73 -26.81
CA LYS A 86 4.65 58.54 -28.25
C LYS A 86 5.60 59.35 -29.13
N ASN A 87 5.63 59.07 -30.45
CA ASN A 87 6.49 59.77 -31.43
C ASN A 87 6.52 61.30 -31.29
N LYS A 88 5.37 61.93 -31.06
CA LYS A 88 5.24 63.40 -30.88
C LYS A 88 6.02 63.96 -29.68
N ASP A 89 6.30 63.11 -28.69
CA ASP A 89 6.87 63.49 -27.41
C ASP A 89 8.40 63.33 -27.38
N VAL A 90 8.94 62.48 -28.24
CA VAL A 90 10.36 62.10 -28.28
C VAL A 90 11.30 63.30 -28.28
N LYS A 91 10.97 64.36 -29.05
CA LYS A 91 11.79 65.58 -29.08
C LYS A 91 11.88 66.24 -27.70
N LYS A 92 10.73 66.46 -27.04
CA LYS A 92 10.68 67.03 -25.68
C LYS A 92 11.41 66.13 -24.68
N LEU A 93 11.34 64.80 -24.85
CA LEU A 93 12.02 63.83 -23.99
C LEU A 93 13.54 63.90 -24.16
N ILE A 94 14.05 63.96 -25.39
CA ILE A 94 15.48 64.15 -25.67
C ILE A 94 15.97 65.48 -25.10
N ASP A 95 15.22 66.57 -25.32
CA ASP A 95 15.54 67.89 -24.76
C ASP A 95 15.63 67.83 -23.22
N LEU A 96 14.70 67.12 -22.55
CA LEU A 96 14.72 66.88 -21.11
C LEU A 96 15.94 66.05 -20.66
N LEU A 97 16.19 64.91 -21.30
CA LEU A 97 17.27 63.99 -20.94
C LEU A 97 18.66 64.61 -21.16
N SER A 98 18.81 65.49 -22.16
CA SER A 98 20.06 66.19 -22.46
C SER A 98 20.58 67.11 -21.34
N ASN A 99 19.73 67.45 -20.36
CA ASN A 99 20.11 68.22 -19.18
C ASN A 99 20.87 67.39 -18.14
N PHE A 100 20.68 66.05 -18.12
CA PHE A 100 21.29 65.15 -17.13
C PHE A 100 22.69 64.70 -17.56
N LYS A 101 23.59 65.65 -17.81
CA LYS A 101 24.99 65.36 -18.14
C LYS A 101 25.76 64.83 -16.91
N LYS A 102 26.93 64.22 -17.13
CA LYS A 102 27.82 63.72 -16.06
C LYS A 102 28.00 64.77 -14.94
N GLY A 103 27.68 64.38 -13.72
CA GLY A 103 27.58 65.26 -12.55
C GLY A 103 26.16 65.53 -12.04
N SER A 104 25.13 65.19 -12.84
CA SER A 104 23.74 65.08 -12.36
C SER A 104 23.58 63.93 -11.35
N ARG A 105 22.66 64.09 -10.39
CA ARG A 105 22.32 63.06 -9.39
C ARG A 105 21.40 61.96 -9.92
N LEU A 106 20.75 62.17 -11.07
CA LEU A 106 19.86 61.19 -11.66
C LEU A 106 20.66 60.00 -12.20
N GLN A 107 20.49 58.83 -11.58
CA GLN A 107 21.17 57.57 -11.90
C GLN A 107 20.22 56.51 -12.45
N TYR A 108 18.95 56.54 -12.06
CA TYR A 108 17.93 55.55 -12.43
C TYR A 108 16.88 56.17 -13.36
N LEU A 109 16.69 55.61 -14.55
CA LEU A 109 15.61 55.99 -15.46
C LEU A 109 14.74 54.77 -15.78
N THR A 110 13.42 54.93 -15.67
CA THR A 110 12.45 53.94 -16.13
C THR A 110 11.49 54.59 -17.12
N LEU A 111 11.35 54.00 -18.31
CA LEU A 111 10.36 54.40 -19.31
C LEU A 111 9.36 53.25 -19.52
N SER A 112 8.06 53.53 -19.42
CA SER A 112 6.99 52.53 -19.51
C SER A 112 5.97 52.88 -20.59
N ASN A 113 5.31 51.90 -21.21
CA ASN A 113 4.29 52.12 -22.25
C ASN A 113 4.78 53.09 -23.35
N ILE A 114 5.84 52.68 -24.04
CA ILE A 114 6.48 53.47 -25.11
C ILE A 114 5.94 53.00 -26.46
N SER A 115 5.54 53.89 -27.34
CA SER A 115 5.13 53.54 -28.72
C SER A 115 5.79 54.49 -29.71
N VAL A 116 6.92 54.05 -30.30
CA VAL A 116 7.80 54.93 -31.10
C VAL A 116 8.39 54.24 -32.34
N ASP A 117 8.78 55.04 -33.31
CA ASP A 117 9.55 54.59 -34.48
C ASP A 117 10.99 54.22 -34.07
N TRP A 118 11.61 53.32 -34.82
CA TRP A 118 12.97 52.83 -34.57
C TRP A 118 14.00 53.97 -34.41
N ILE A 119 13.99 54.92 -35.35
CA ILE A 119 14.91 56.07 -35.33
C ILE A 119 14.75 56.97 -34.09
N TYR A 120 13.56 57.02 -33.51
CA TYR A 120 13.29 57.76 -32.28
C TYR A 120 13.76 56.99 -31.05
N PHE A 121 13.52 55.68 -31.02
CA PHE A 121 14.01 54.81 -29.96
C PHE A 121 15.54 54.83 -29.85
N VAL A 122 16.26 54.66 -30.96
CA VAL A 122 17.72 54.65 -30.95
C VAL A 122 18.29 56.03 -30.57
N LYS A 123 17.62 57.13 -30.95
CA LYS A 123 17.99 58.48 -30.47
C LYS A 123 17.78 58.68 -28.96
N ILE A 124 16.75 58.07 -28.37
CA ILE A 124 16.57 58.07 -26.91
C ILE A 124 17.72 57.29 -26.26
N LEU A 125 18.04 56.09 -26.74
CA LEU A 125 19.20 55.30 -26.28
C LEU A 125 20.51 56.10 -26.35
N GLN A 126 20.81 56.72 -27.50
CA GLN A 126 22.03 57.51 -27.69
C GLN A 126 22.11 58.71 -26.74
N THR A 127 20.98 59.37 -26.49
CA THR A 127 20.90 60.50 -25.54
C THR A 127 21.16 60.05 -24.11
N ILE A 128 20.66 58.87 -23.72
CA ILE A 128 20.90 58.26 -22.41
C ILE A 128 22.35 57.79 -22.28
N TRP A 129 22.95 57.27 -23.35
CA TRP A 129 24.34 56.79 -23.36
C TRP A 129 25.33 57.86 -22.87
N HIS A 130 25.19 59.11 -23.34
CA HIS A 130 26.06 60.22 -22.93
C HIS A 130 25.56 61.01 -21.69
N SER A 131 24.60 60.47 -20.94
CA SER A 131 24.02 61.09 -19.74
C SER A 131 24.72 60.64 -18.43
N SER A 132 24.19 61.04 -17.28
CA SER A 132 24.56 60.55 -15.94
C SER A 132 23.87 59.24 -15.52
N ILE A 133 22.94 58.73 -16.33
CA ILE A 133 22.13 57.55 -16.00
C ILE A 133 23.02 56.30 -15.99
N GLU A 134 22.96 55.55 -14.89
CA GLU A 134 23.69 54.29 -14.72
C GLU A 134 22.79 53.06 -14.94
N TYR A 135 21.50 53.16 -14.61
CA TYR A 135 20.53 52.07 -14.67
C TYR A 135 19.33 52.51 -15.50
N PHE A 136 19.17 51.92 -16.69
CA PHE A 136 18.09 52.25 -17.61
C PHE A 136 17.14 51.06 -17.80
N ASN A 137 15.85 51.28 -17.50
CA ASN A 137 14.79 50.31 -17.62
C ASN A 137 13.75 50.75 -18.66
N ILE A 138 13.34 49.83 -19.53
CA ILE A 138 12.24 49.97 -20.49
C ILE A 138 11.26 48.83 -20.25
N ASN A 139 9.99 49.18 -20.00
CA ASN A 139 8.91 48.21 -19.81
C ASN A 139 7.78 48.49 -20.81
N ASN A 140 7.29 47.47 -21.52
CA ASN A 140 6.18 47.58 -22.47
C ASN A 140 6.47 48.62 -23.56
N MET A 141 7.27 48.22 -24.56
CA MET A 141 7.62 49.06 -25.70
C MET A 141 7.05 48.46 -26.98
N THR A 142 6.43 49.29 -27.82
CA THR A 142 6.06 48.95 -29.19
C THR A 142 6.91 49.77 -30.15
N GLN A 143 7.75 49.07 -30.92
CA GLN A 143 8.51 49.63 -32.05
C GLN A 143 7.58 49.63 -33.27
N LEU A 144 7.34 50.79 -33.91
CA LEU A 144 6.26 50.98 -34.89
C LEU A 144 6.67 51.01 -36.38
N SER A 145 7.89 51.44 -36.69
CA SER A 145 8.34 51.72 -38.06
C SER A 145 9.05 50.51 -38.69
N ASN A 146 9.63 50.68 -39.87
CA ASN A 146 10.73 49.80 -40.29
C ASN A 146 11.97 50.02 -39.41
N ILE A 147 12.75 48.97 -39.20
CA ILE A 147 14.09 49.02 -38.63
C ILE A 147 15.09 49.31 -39.76
N TYR A 148 16.08 50.15 -39.48
CA TYR A 148 17.11 50.57 -40.42
C TYR A 148 18.45 50.69 -39.69
N HIS A 149 19.54 50.52 -40.42
CA HIS A 149 20.89 50.74 -39.92
C HIS A 149 21.05 52.06 -39.16
N TYR A 150 21.67 52.02 -37.99
CA TYR A 150 22.04 53.19 -37.21
C TYR A 150 23.46 53.00 -36.65
N ASN A 151 24.34 53.96 -36.91
CA ASN A 151 25.67 53.98 -36.34
C ASN A 151 25.61 54.51 -34.90
N PHE A 152 25.61 53.62 -33.92
CA PHE A 152 25.51 53.94 -32.50
C PHE A 152 26.89 54.25 -31.91
N ASP A 153 27.02 55.37 -31.20
CA ASP A 153 28.26 55.73 -30.50
C ASP A 153 28.25 55.15 -29.09
N TYR A 154 29.03 54.09 -28.87
CA TYR A 154 29.18 53.45 -27.56
C TYR A 154 30.07 54.25 -26.59
N SER A 155 30.74 55.32 -27.04
CA SER A 155 31.79 55.98 -26.27
C SER A 155 31.28 56.74 -25.04
N GLY A 156 32.12 56.76 -24.01
CA GLY A 156 31.94 57.63 -22.85
C GLY A 156 30.69 57.36 -22.00
N THR A 157 30.10 56.17 -22.06
CA THR A 157 28.87 55.85 -21.32
C THR A 157 28.99 55.99 -19.79
N SER A 158 27.88 56.26 -19.13
CA SER A 158 27.70 56.07 -17.68
C SER A 158 26.86 54.82 -17.35
N VAL A 159 26.21 54.23 -18.36
CA VAL A 159 25.29 53.11 -18.19
C VAL A 159 26.06 51.86 -17.75
N LYS A 160 25.63 51.27 -16.63
CA LYS A 160 26.13 50.01 -16.09
C LYS A 160 25.22 48.85 -16.46
N ALA A 161 23.90 49.10 -16.50
CA ALA A 161 22.89 48.09 -16.82
C ALA A 161 21.74 48.64 -17.67
N LEU A 162 21.33 47.86 -18.67
CA LEU A 162 20.14 48.07 -19.48
C LEU A 162 19.15 46.91 -19.27
N THR A 163 17.91 47.22 -18.92
CA THR A 163 16.81 46.26 -18.81
C THR A 163 15.69 46.63 -19.77
N MET A 164 15.32 45.70 -20.65
CA MET A 164 14.23 45.81 -21.60
C MET A 164 13.26 44.65 -21.39
N LYS A 165 11.98 44.95 -21.14
CA LYS A 165 10.95 43.94 -20.88
C LYS A 165 9.70 44.22 -21.71
N LYS A 166 9.12 43.15 -22.29
CA LYS A 166 7.89 43.23 -23.09
C LYS A 166 8.05 44.19 -24.26
N ILE A 167 9.05 43.93 -25.10
CA ILE A 167 9.34 44.68 -26.31
C ILE A 167 8.62 43.99 -27.47
N LEU A 168 7.77 44.72 -28.17
CA LEU A 168 7.04 44.28 -29.36
C LEU A 168 7.64 45.00 -30.58
N ILE A 169 8.15 44.22 -31.53
CA ILE A 169 8.69 44.71 -32.80
C ILE A 169 7.62 44.50 -33.87
N THR A 170 7.06 45.57 -34.44
CA THR A 170 6.07 45.43 -35.54
C THR A 170 6.71 45.30 -36.91
N SER A 171 8.02 45.56 -37.03
CA SER A 171 8.76 45.38 -38.29
C SER A 171 9.01 43.89 -38.57
N LEU A 172 8.35 43.35 -39.60
CA LEU A 172 8.51 41.95 -40.02
C LEU A 172 9.77 41.69 -40.88
N TYR A 173 10.42 42.75 -41.37
CA TYR A 173 11.57 42.67 -42.27
C TYR A 173 12.67 43.64 -41.81
N PHE A 174 13.80 43.09 -41.37
CA PHE A 174 14.99 43.84 -40.95
C PHE A 174 16.25 42.98 -41.07
N SER A 175 17.42 43.60 -41.20
CA SER A 175 18.70 42.89 -41.07
C SER A 175 19.00 42.61 -39.60
N GLN A 176 19.57 41.44 -39.29
CA GLN A 176 19.99 41.11 -37.92
C GLN A 176 20.95 42.16 -37.35
N ASP A 177 21.89 42.65 -38.17
CA ASP A 177 22.82 43.73 -37.81
C ASP A 177 22.11 45.04 -37.44
N ASP A 178 21.02 45.40 -38.13
CA ASP A 178 20.35 46.69 -37.91
C ASP A 178 19.65 46.76 -36.55
N LEU A 179 19.22 45.61 -36.02
CA LEU A 179 18.57 45.49 -34.71
C LEU A 179 19.56 45.09 -33.61
N TYR A 180 20.21 43.93 -33.77
CA TYR A 180 20.92 43.26 -32.68
C TYR A 180 22.30 43.84 -32.42
N LYS A 181 22.96 44.41 -33.43
CA LYS A 181 24.32 44.96 -33.27
C LYS A 181 24.38 46.11 -32.25
N ILE A 182 23.32 46.91 -32.20
CA ILE A 182 23.16 47.99 -31.21
C ILE A 182 23.22 47.45 -29.78
N PHE A 183 22.75 46.22 -29.56
CA PHE A 183 22.74 45.57 -28.24
C PHE A 183 23.96 44.68 -27.99
N SER A 184 24.53 44.04 -29.02
CA SER A 184 25.66 43.10 -28.85
C SER A 184 26.95 43.83 -28.51
N ASP A 185 27.15 45.00 -29.12
CA ASP A 185 28.39 45.76 -29.00
C ASP A 185 28.32 46.80 -27.86
N MET A 186 27.29 46.73 -27.00
CA MET A 186 27.17 47.60 -25.82
C MET A 186 28.30 47.35 -24.82
N ASN A 187 29.04 48.40 -24.49
CA ASN A 187 30.12 48.39 -23.52
C ASN A 187 29.64 48.54 -22.06
N ILE A 188 28.64 47.74 -21.66
CA ILE A 188 28.03 47.77 -20.31
C ILE A 188 28.20 46.44 -19.58
N ALA A 189 28.06 46.43 -18.26
CA ALA A 189 28.27 45.22 -17.45
C ALA A 189 27.07 44.25 -17.48
N ALA A 190 25.85 44.75 -17.67
CA ALA A 190 24.63 43.94 -17.60
C ALA A 190 23.59 44.31 -18.67
N LEU A 191 23.08 43.32 -19.40
CA LEU A 191 21.98 43.47 -20.35
C LEU A 191 20.88 42.45 -20.05
N THR A 192 19.64 42.94 -19.96
CA THR A 192 18.43 42.11 -19.90
C THR A 192 17.50 42.48 -21.04
N ILE A 193 17.11 41.50 -21.86
CA ILE A 193 16.04 41.63 -22.86
C ILE A 193 15.10 40.45 -22.64
N ALA A 194 13.97 40.67 -21.96
CA ALA A 194 13.10 39.60 -21.48
C ALA A 194 11.64 39.76 -21.91
N GLU A 195 10.89 38.66 -21.98
CA GLU A 195 9.47 38.65 -22.38
C GLU A 195 9.17 39.32 -23.74
N SER A 196 10.09 39.22 -24.71
CA SER A 196 10.10 40.07 -25.92
C SER A 196 10.14 39.29 -27.23
N GLU A 197 9.83 37.98 -27.21
CA GLU A 197 9.74 37.10 -28.40
C GLU A 197 11.00 37.15 -29.30
N MET A 198 12.16 37.48 -28.71
CA MET A 198 13.41 37.66 -29.44
C MET A 198 13.91 36.32 -30.00
N ILE A 199 14.05 36.22 -31.33
CA ILE A 199 14.42 34.98 -32.03
C ILE A 199 15.93 34.78 -32.22
N HIS A 200 16.74 35.84 -32.11
CA HIS A 200 18.18 35.81 -32.33
C HIS A 200 18.91 36.90 -31.54
N MET A 201 20.24 36.82 -31.45
CA MET A 201 21.12 37.84 -30.91
C MET A 201 22.54 37.61 -31.46
N LEU A 202 23.23 38.67 -31.87
CA LEU A 202 24.56 38.60 -32.47
C LEU A 202 25.67 38.45 -31.42
N CYS A 203 26.69 37.65 -31.73
CA CYS A 203 27.93 37.64 -30.97
C CYS A 203 28.58 39.04 -31.02
N PRO A 204 29.08 39.60 -29.91
CA PRO A 204 29.72 40.92 -29.89
C PRO A 204 30.90 41.00 -30.87
N SER A 205 31.02 42.12 -31.59
CA SER A 205 32.08 42.36 -32.61
C SER A 205 33.51 42.38 -32.04
N SER A 206 33.67 42.46 -30.72
CA SER A 206 34.94 42.47 -29.99
C SER A 206 34.70 41.98 -28.55
N ASP A 207 35.77 41.65 -27.82
CA ASP A 207 35.74 41.28 -26.40
C ASP A 207 34.79 42.15 -25.59
N SER A 208 33.76 41.53 -25.02
CA SER A 208 32.65 42.23 -24.41
C SER A 208 32.82 42.37 -22.89
N PRO A 209 32.50 43.53 -22.30
CA PRO A 209 32.51 43.72 -20.85
C PRO A 209 31.27 43.14 -20.14
N PHE A 210 30.37 42.45 -20.86
CA PHE A 210 29.20 41.82 -20.24
C PHE A 210 29.61 40.80 -19.17
N LYS A 211 29.13 41.01 -17.95
CA LYS A 211 29.19 40.08 -16.81
C LYS A 211 27.85 39.38 -16.58
N TYR A 212 26.74 40.00 -16.98
CA TYR A 212 25.39 39.48 -16.80
C TYR A 212 24.58 39.62 -18.08
N LEU A 213 24.11 38.50 -18.63
CA LEU A 213 23.15 38.47 -19.74
C LEU A 213 21.87 37.75 -19.29
N ASN A 214 20.71 38.32 -19.61
CA ASN A 214 19.43 37.72 -19.31
C ASN A 214 18.43 37.87 -20.47
N PHE A 215 18.11 36.73 -21.08
CA PHE A 215 17.13 36.61 -22.16
C PHE A 215 15.93 35.72 -21.76
N LEU A 216 15.50 35.84 -20.50
CA LEU A 216 14.30 35.15 -19.97
C LEU A 216 13.07 35.34 -20.87
N LYS A 217 12.40 34.23 -21.22
CA LYS A 217 11.11 34.22 -21.92
C LYS A 217 11.18 34.94 -23.28
N ASN A 218 12.03 34.44 -24.17
CA ASN A 218 12.08 34.82 -25.57
C ASN A 218 11.97 33.56 -26.46
N ASP A 219 12.27 33.71 -27.74
CA ASP A 219 12.15 32.66 -28.75
C ASP A 219 13.52 32.13 -29.23
N LEU A 220 14.57 32.32 -28.41
CA LEU A 220 15.94 31.94 -28.76
C LEU A 220 16.09 30.43 -28.90
N THR A 221 16.95 30.01 -29.82
CA THR A 221 17.19 28.61 -30.18
C THR A 221 18.68 28.27 -30.10
N ASP A 222 19.03 27.01 -30.34
CA ASP A 222 20.41 26.49 -30.37
C ASP A 222 21.40 27.27 -31.26
N LEU A 223 20.92 28.16 -32.14
CA LEU A 223 21.72 29.05 -32.98
C LEU A 223 22.27 30.29 -32.25
N LEU A 224 21.84 30.55 -31.02
CA LEU A 224 22.38 31.66 -30.22
C LEU A 224 23.86 31.45 -29.94
N PHE A 225 24.68 32.47 -30.23
CA PHE A 225 26.11 32.53 -29.87
C PHE A 225 26.96 31.28 -30.23
N GLN A 226 26.58 30.52 -31.27
CA GLN A 226 27.41 29.42 -31.76
C GLN A 226 28.80 29.92 -32.18
N GLY A 227 29.85 29.35 -31.59
CA GLY A 227 31.24 29.77 -31.84
C GLY A 227 31.58 31.19 -31.36
N CYS A 228 30.86 31.74 -30.38
CA CYS A 228 31.10 33.10 -29.89
C CYS A 228 32.26 33.16 -28.88
N GLU A 229 33.42 33.63 -29.34
CA GLU A 229 34.64 33.71 -28.52
C GLU A 229 34.75 35.00 -27.67
N THR A 230 33.94 36.03 -27.94
CA THR A 230 34.12 37.39 -27.35
C THR A 230 33.43 37.60 -25.99
N LEU A 231 32.71 36.61 -25.46
CA LEU A 231 31.98 36.68 -24.18
C LEU A 231 32.80 36.18 -22.97
N ILE A 232 34.13 36.37 -23.00
CA ILE A 232 35.09 35.85 -22.00
C ILE A 232 34.83 36.31 -20.55
N HIS A 233 34.19 37.47 -20.36
CA HIS A 233 33.91 38.07 -19.05
C HIS A 233 32.51 37.76 -18.49
N LEU A 234 31.69 36.98 -19.21
CA LEU A 234 30.33 36.67 -18.80
C LEU A 234 30.35 35.78 -17.56
N GLU A 235 29.80 36.26 -16.43
CA GLU A 235 29.78 35.54 -15.16
C GLU A 235 28.46 34.78 -14.94
N LYS A 236 27.34 35.33 -15.45
CA LYS A 236 25.99 34.77 -15.30
C LYS A 236 25.19 34.91 -16.59
N PHE A 237 24.53 33.83 -17.00
CA PHE A 237 23.70 33.81 -18.21
C PHE A 237 22.33 33.17 -17.94
N ILE A 238 21.25 33.90 -18.25
CA ILE A 238 19.86 33.45 -18.10
C ILE A 238 19.23 33.24 -19.47
N LEU A 239 18.90 31.99 -19.80
CA LEU A 239 18.22 31.54 -21.02
C LEU A 239 16.90 30.79 -20.72
N ARG A 240 16.40 30.93 -19.49
CA ARG A 240 15.12 30.35 -19.04
C ARG A 240 13.95 30.67 -19.98
N ARG A 241 13.08 29.68 -20.21
CA ARG A 241 11.86 29.81 -21.04
C ARG A 241 12.14 30.26 -22.48
N ASN A 242 13.11 29.64 -23.15
CA ASN A 242 13.36 29.84 -24.58
C ASN A 242 13.00 28.57 -25.37
N LYS A 243 13.53 28.43 -26.59
CA LYS A 243 13.26 27.33 -27.53
C LYS A 243 14.49 26.48 -27.82
N PHE A 244 15.45 26.40 -26.89
CA PHE A 244 16.60 25.51 -26.99
C PHE A 244 16.17 24.03 -26.96
N LYS A 245 16.86 23.20 -27.74
CA LYS A 245 16.54 21.78 -27.95
C LYS A 245 17.74 20.87 -27.70
N SER A 246 18.93 21.17 -28.22
CA SER A 246 20.09 20.28 -28.07
C SER A 246 20.98 20.71 -26.91
N LEU A 247 21.19 19.81 -25.94
CA LEU A 247 22.10 20.06 -24.82
C LEU A 247 23.56 20.13 -25.28
N SER A 248 23.96 19.35 -26.28
CA SER A 248 25.34 19.35 -26.83
C SER A 248 25.68 20.73 -27.42
N LYS A 249 24.79 21.29 -28.27
CA LYS A 249 24.94 22.64 -28.83
C LYS A 249 24.94 23.73 -27.77
N ALA A 250 24.10 23.58 -26.74
CA ALA A 250 24.07 24.52 -25.62
C ALA A 250 25.36 24.47 -24.78
N SER A 251 26.00 23.31 -24.66
CA SER A 251 27.34 23.22 -24.07
C SER A 251 28.36 23.98 -24.93
N LEU A 252 28.44 23.66 -26.22
CA LEU A 252 29.38 24.24 -27.19
C LEU A 252 29.24 25.78 -27.33
N MET A 253 28.03 26.32 -27.19
CA MET A 253 27.78 27.76 -27.10
C MET A 253 28.55 28.41 -25.93
N THR A 254 28.74 27.71 -24.82
CA THR A 254 29.37 28.23 -23.59
C THR A 254 30.86 27.94 -23.47
N SER A 255 31.44 27.08 -24.30
CA SER A 255 32.82 26.57 -24.13
C SER A 255 33.88 27.67 -24.00
N HIS A 256 33.73 28.79 -24.73
CA HIS A 256 34.66 29.91 -24.72
C HIS A 256 34.38 30.97 -23.62
N MET A 257 33.29 30.82 -22.84
CA MET A 257 32.89 31.79 -21.81
C MET A 257 33.69 31.59 -20.52
N GLN A 258 34.97 32.00 -20.54
CA GLN A 258 35.97 31.69 -19.50
C GLN A 258 35.56 32.07 -18.06
N SER A 259 34.69 33.06 -17.87
CA SER A 259 34.22 33.51 -16.54
C SER A 259 32.87 32.95 -16.10
N LEU A 260 32.21 32.10 -16.91
CA LEU A 260 30.82 31.71 -16.70
C LEU A 260 30.65 30.81 -15.48
N SER A 261 30.11 31.38 -14.41
CA SER A 261 29.91 30.70 -13.12
C SER A 261 28.50 30.11 -12.94
N TYR A 262 27.49 30.74 -13.54
CA TYR A 262 26.07 30.39 -13.39
C TYR A 262 25.35 30.42 -14.74
N LEU A 263 24.65 29.32 -15.06
CA LEU A 263 23.83 29.19 -16.26
C LEU A 263 22.43 28.66 -15.92
N ASP A 264 21.40 29.40 -16.29
CA ASP A 264 19.99 28.99 -16.20
C ASP A 264 19.43 28.73 -17.60
N MET A 265 19.19 27.46 -17.95
CA MET A 265 18.47 27.04 -19.15
C MET A 265 17.17 26.31 -18.81
N SER A 266 16.58 26.60 -17.65
CA SER A 266 15.34 25.98 -17.22
C SER A 266 14.15 26.28 -18.14
N SER A 267 13.14 25.40 -18.14
CA SER A 267 11.91 25.58 -18.92
C SER A 267 12.13 25.71 -20.43
N ASN A 268 13.11 24.99 -21.00
CA ASN A 268 13.37 24.90 -22.45
C ASN A 268 12.82 23.56 -23.00
N MET A 269 13.29 23.12 -24.17
CA MET A 269 12.97 21.82 -24.76
C MET A 269 14.22 20.93 -24.88
N LEU A 270 15.17 21.07 -23.94
CA LEU A 270 16.46 20.38 -24.01
C LEU A 270 16.29 18.85 -23.91
N HIS A 271 16.91 18.14 -24.85
CA HIS A 271 17.11 16.70 -24.87
C HIS A 271 18.59 16.39 -25.15
N HIS A 272 18.97 15.13 -24.94
CA HIS A 272 20.31 14.63 -25.23
C HIS A 272 20.19 13.15 -25.63
N ASP A 273 20.59 12.82 -26.85
CA ASP A 273 20.37 11.47 -27.41
C ASP A 273 21.58 10.53 -27.23
N GLY A 274 22.62 10.95 -26.51
CA GLY A 274 23.85 10.16 -26.25
C GLY A 274 24.76 9.96 -27.48
N ALA A 275 24.26 10.24 -28.68
CA ALA A 275 24.97 10.09 -29.96
C ALA A 275 25.38 11.43 -30.62
N GLU A 276 25.09 12.57 -29.99
CA GLU A 276 25.50 13.89 -30.48
C GLU A 276 26.99 14.22 -30.17
N GLU A 277 27.45 15.37 -30.66
CA GLU A 277 28.82 15.87 -30.45
C GLU A 277 29.20 15.94 -28.96
N GLN A 278 30.46 15.64 -28.65
CA GLN A 278 30.92 15.55 -27.28
C GLN A 278 30.79 16.90 -26.56
N CYS A 279 30.05 16.91 -25.45
CA CYS A 279 29.73 18.13 -24.72
C CYS A 279 30.97 18.83 -24.15
N GLN A 280 31.06 20.14 -24.35
CA GLN A 280 32.16 20.99 -23.93
C GLN A 280 31.60 22.27 -23.29
N TRP A 281 31.62 22.33 -21.96
CA TRP A 281 31.14 23.49 -21.19
C TRP A 281 32.29 24.43 -20.83
N ALA A 282 31.96 25.63 -20.37
CA ALA A 282 32.92 26.49 -19.67
C ALA A 282 33.50 25.78 -18.43
N ASP A 283 34.82 25.69 -18.32
CA ASP A 283 35.53 25.08 -17.18
C ASP A 283 35.23 25.77 -15.83
N SER A 284 34.81 27.04 -15.87
CA SER A 284 34.45 27.85 -14.71
C SER A 284 33.02 27.64 -14.20
N LEU A 285 32.21 26.80 -14.86
CA LEU A 285 30.80 26.61 -14.51
C LEU A 285 30.64 25.93 -13.15
N VAL A 286 29.98 26.63 -12.22
CA VAL A 286 29.77 26.20 -10.83
C VAL A 286 28.33 25.76 -10.58
N GLU A 287 27.38 26.44 -11.21
CA GLU A 287 25.94 26.28 -10.96
C GLU A 287 25.20 26.19 -12.31
N LEU A 288 24.44 25.10 -12.50
CA LEU A 288 23.75 24.80 -13.74
C LEU A 288 22.29 24.39 -13.45
N ASP A 289 21.34 25.17 -13.97
CA ASP A 289 19.91 24.86 -13.91
C ASP A 289 19.41 24.38 -15.29
N LEU A 290 19.02 23.12 -15.34
CA LEU A 290 18.43 22.41 -16.47
C LEU A 290 17.00 21.93 -16.15
N SER A 291 16.37 22.48 -15.12
CA SER A 291 15.04 22.07 -14.67
C SER A 291 13.94 22.32 -15.71
N SER A 292 12.85 21.55 -15.68
CA SER A 292 11.72 21.68 -16.61
C SER A 292 12.11 21.57 -18.09
N ASN A 293 12.86 20.52 -18.44
CA ASN A 293 13.27 20.22 -19.81
C ASN A 293 12.77 18.81 -20.22
N GLN A 294 13.32 18.22 -21.29
CA GLN A 294 12.94 16.90 -21.80
C GLN A 294 14.08 15.87 -21.60
N LEU A 295 14.95 16.09 -20.61
CA LEU A 295 16.17 15.32 -20.39
C LEU A 295 15.87 13.92 -19.80
N THR A 296 16.63 12.93 -20.26
CA THR A 296 16.62 11.53 -19.76
C THR A 296 17.96 11.23 -19.05
N GLU A 297 18.18 9.99 -18.64
CA GLU A 297 19.41 9.51 -17.98
C GLU A 297 20.71 9.72 -18.79
N SER A 298 20.62 9.95 -20.11
CA SER A 298 21.78 10.31 -20.96
C SER A 298 22.39 11.66 -20.59
N VAL A 299 21.67 12.55 -19.88
CA VAL A 299 22.15 13.87 -19.48
C VAL A 299 23.48 13.79 -18.72
N PHE A 300 23.67 12.74 -17.92
CA PHE A 300 24.85 12.59 -17.06
C PHE A 300 26.14 12.27 -17.83
N GLU A 301 26.06 11.92 -19.11
CA GLU A 301 27.21 11.77 -20.02
C GLU A 301 27.72 13.14 -20.50
N CYS A 302 26.85 14.15 -20.47
CA CYS A 302 27.08 15.49 -20.99
C CYS A 302 27.40 16.53 -19.89
N LEU A 303 27.43 16.16 -18.60
CA LEU A 303 27.60 17.13 -17.50
C LEU A 303 29.05 17.58 -17.26
N PRO A 304 29.30 18.86 -16.90
CA PRO A 304 30.61 19.33 -16.47
C PRO A 304 31.00 18.79 -15.09
N VAL A 305 32.26 18.33 -14.96
CA VAL A 305 32.75 17.62 -13.76
C VAL A 305 33.00 18.50 -12.53
N HIS A 306 33.03 19.83 -12.70
CA HIS A 306 33.39 20.79 -11.65
C HIS A 306 32.19 21.46 -10.95
N LEU A 307 30.95 21.14 -11.36
CA LEU A 307 29.73 21.69 -10.79
C LEU A 307 29.65 21.50 -9.27
N LYS A 308 29.08 22.50 -8.59
CA LYS A 308 28.72 22.47 -7.16
C LYS A 308 27.21 22.39 -6.95
N ARG A 309 26.40 22.99 -7.83
CA ARG A 309 24.94 22.86 -7.84
C ARG A 309 24.47 22.43 -9.21
N LEU A 310 23.56 21.47 -9.24
CA LEU A 310 22.91 20.99 -10.46
C LEU A 310 21.42 20.82 -10.19
N ASP A 311 20.60 21.54 -10.97
CA ASP A 311 19.16 21.35 -10.98
C ASP A 311 18.71 20.61 -12.24
N LEU A 312 18.08 19.45 -12.04
CA LEU A 312 17.48 18.59 -13.05
C LEU A 312 16.00 18.30 -12.73
N GLN A 313 15.37 19.09 -11.85
CA GLN A 313 13.95 18.93 -11.47
C GLN A 313 13.03 18.93 -12.69
N ASN A 314 11.93 18.19 -12.64
CA ASN A 314 10.87 18.21 -13.66
C ASN A 314 11.42 17.85 -15.06
N ASN A 315 12.15 16.75 -15.14
CA ASN A 315 12.65 16.15 -16.38
C ASN A 315 12.06 14.72 -16.52
N GLN A 316 12.63 13.91 -17.42
CA GLN A 316 12.15 12.55 -17.73
C GLN A 316 13.12 11.45 -17.23
N ILE A 317 14.01 11.77 -16.29
CA ILE A 317 15.08 10.90 -15.82
C ILE A 317 14.50 9.71 -15.05
N ALA A 318 14.72 8.48 -15.56
CA ALA A 318 14.25 7.24 -14.95
C ALA A 318 15.26 6.62 -13.96
N SER A 319 16.55 6.89 -14.12
CA SER A 319 17.60 6.48 -13.19
C SER A 319 18.84 7.35 -13.33
N VAL A 320 19.75 7.31 -12.34
CA VAL A 320 21.10 7.88 -12.47
C VAL A 320 22.07 6.75 -12.82
N PRO A 321 22.72 6.73 -14.01
CA PRO A 321 23.53 5.60 -14.43
C PRO A 321 24.74 5.36 -13.52
N LYS A 322 25.11 4.09 -13.30
CA LYS A 322 26.25 3.74 -12.43
C LYS A 322 27.61 4.14 -13.00
N GLY A 323 27.69 4.30 -14.33
CA GLY A 323 28.93 4.58 -15.07
C GLY A 323 29.30 6.06 -15.24
N ILE A 324 28.51 7.00 -14.68
CA ILE A 324 28.75 8.44 -14.83
C ILE A 324 30.10 8.89 -14.27
N ALA A 325 30.64 10.01 -14.75
CA ALA A 325 31.83 10.63 -14.18
C ALA A 325 31.62 11.01 -12.70
N GLU A 326 32.70 11.04 -11.91
CA GLU A 326 32.65 11.47 -10.51
C GLU A 326 32.55 13.00 -10.44
N LEU A 327 31.37 13.52 -10.08
CA LEU A 327 31.17 14.95 -9.86
C LEU A 327 31.68 15.33 -8.45
N LYS A 328 33.00 15.34 -8.29
CA LYS A 328 33.71 15.48 -7.00
C LYS A 328 33.41 16.78 -6.26
N SER A 329 33.04 17.82 -7.00
CA SER A 329 32.69 19.14 -6.46
C SER A 329 31.21 19.28 -6.07
N LEU A 330 30.35 18.35 -6.47
CA LEU A 330 28.90 18.52 -6.38
C LEU A 330 28.43 18.47 -4.93
N ARG A 331 27.72 19.52 -4.52
CA ARG A 331 27.18 19.71 -3.17
C ARG A 331 25.66 19.62 -3.12
N GLU A 332 24.99 20.06 -4.17
CA GLU A 332 23.54 20.14 -4.23
C GLU A 332 23.08 19.54 -5.56
N LEU A 333 22.19 18.54 -5.49
CA LEU A 333 21.61 17.85 -6.63
C LEU A 333 20.09 17.80 -6.47
N ASN A 334 19.37 18.49 -7.36
CA ASN A 334 17.92 18.45 -7.42
C ASN A 334 17.47 17.53 -8.57
N LEU A 335 16.79 16.44 -8.22
CA LEU A 335 16.18 15.46 -9.12
C LEU A 335 14.67 15.30 -8.82
N ALA A 336 14.06 16.29 -8.16
CA ALA A 336 12.63 16.25 -7.85
C ALA A 336 11.76 16.16 -9.12
N SER A 337 10.53 15.64 -8.98
CA SER A 337 9.55 15.60 -10.09
C SER A 337 10.07 14.86 -11.35
N ASN A 338 10.87 13.82 -11.18
CA ASN A 338 11.36 12.96 -12.27
C ASN A 338 10.67 11.58 -12.24
N ARG A 339 11.25 10.56 -12.88
CA ARG A 339 10.71 9.19 -12.96
C ARG A 339 11.59 8.16 -12.22
N LEU A 340 12.40 8.60 -11.25
CA LEU A 340 13.32 7.74 -10.51
C LEU A 340 12.56 6.65 -9.76
N SER A 341 13.00 5.41 -9.91
CA SER A 341 12.50 4.25 -9.16
C SER A 341 13.29 3.94 -7.88
N ASP A 342 14.50 4.48 -7.75
CA ASP A 342 15.44 4.25 -6.64
C ASP A 342 16.40 5.45 -6.47
N LEU A 343 17.16 5.47 -5.37
CA LEU A 343 18.17 6.49 -5.07
C LEU A 343 19.36 6.44 -6.06
N PRO A 344 20.09 7.54 -6.28
CA PRO A 344 21.34 7.51 -7.04
C PRO A 344 22.47 6.81 -6.25
N VAL A 345 23.52 6.39 -6.96
CA VAL A 345 24.76 5.92 -6.33
C VAL A 345 25.53 7.13 -5.76
N CYS A 346 25.14 7.59 -4.57
CA CYS A 346 25.70 8.79 -3.93
C CYS A 346 27.23 8.78 -3.77
N SER A 347 27.90 7.63 -3.79
CA SER A 347 29.37 7.56 -3.82
C SER A 347 30.03 8.14 -5.08
N ARG A 348 29.29 8.36 -6.18
CA ARG A 348 29.76 9.16 -7.34
C ARG A 348 29.80 10.67 -7.05
N PHE A 349 29.15 11.11 -5.96
CA PHE A 349 29.02 12.50 -5.54
C PHE A 349 29.61 12.69 -4.12
N PRO A 350 30.94 12.52 -3.93
CA PRO A 350 31.54 12.38 -2.60
C PRO A 350 31.44 13.63 -1.71
N ALA A 351 31.13 14.80 -2.27
CA ALA A 351 30.95 16.07 -1.55
C ALA A 351 29.46 16.46 -1.38
N LEU A 352 28.51 15.59 -1.73
CA LEU A 352 27.08 15.90 -1.77
C LEU A 352 26.53 16.19 -0.37
N ALA A 353 26.07 17.42 -0.17
CA ALA A 353 25.50 17.92 1.07
C ALA A 353 23.97 17.84 1.06
N ALA A 354 23.33 18.15 -0.07
CA ALA A 354 21.88 18.06 -0.24
C ALA A 354 21.49 17.27 -1.50
N LEU A 355 20.52 16.37 -1.35
CA LEU A 355 19.91 15.60 -2.43
C LEU A 355 18.38 15.70 -2.33
N ASN A 356 17.75 16.18 -3.41
CA ASN A 356 16.30 16.15 -3.55
C ASN A 356 15.90 15.10 -4.61
N VAL A 357 15.09 14.12 -4.21
CA VAL A 357 14.46 13.09 -5.06
C VAL A 357 12.94 13.00 -4.79
N GLU A 358 12.34 14.09 -4.32
CA GLU A 358 10.91 14.21 -4.04
C GLU A 358 10.04 14.04 -5.31
N MET A 359 8.78 13.65 -5.17
CA MET A 359 7.82 13.53 -6.28
C MET A 359 8.31 12.63 -7.44
N ASN A 360 8.97 11.52 -7.11
CA ASN A 360 9.45 10.52 -8.08
C ASN A 360 8.58 9.24 -8.03
N SER A 361 9.04 8.15 -8.64
CA SER A 361 8.32 6.86 -8.73
C SER A 361 8.88 5.80 -7.76
N MET A 362 9.46 6.23 -6.64
CA MET A 362 10.21 5.37 -5.73
C MET A 362 9.28 4.55 -4.82
N LEU A 363 9.28 3.22 -4.99
CA LEU A 363 8.46 2.31 -4.18
C LEU A 363 9.16 1.93 -2.87
N ALA A 364 10.40 1.45 -2.96
CA ALA A 364 11.24 1.14 -1.81
C ALA A 364 12.71 1.26 -2.24
N PRO A 365 13.50 2.16 -1.63
CA PRO A 365 14.91 2.31 -1.99
C PRO A 365 15.71 1.04 -1.71
N SER A 366 16.62 0.65 -2.61
CA SER A 366 17.46 -0.53 -2.39
C SER A 366 18.50 -0.32 -1.28
N SER A 367 18.81 -1.37 -0.52
CA SER A 367 19.72 -1.34 0.64
C SER A 367 21.06 -0.68 0.33
N ASP A 368 21.64 -1.02 -0.82
CA ASP A 368 23.00 -0.67 -1.20
C ASP A 368 23.10 0.82 -1.57
N LEU A 369 22.01 1.39 -2.10
CA LEU A 369 21.92 2.82 -2.47
C LEU A 369 21.57 3.67 -1.24
N VAL A 370 20.72 3.16 -0.35
CA VAL A 370 20.51 3.73 1.00
C VAL A 370 21.83 3.83 1.78
N GLU A 371 22.66 2.78 1.73
CA GLU A 371 24.00 2.80 2.33
C GLU A 371 24.93 3.82 1.65
N SER A 372 24.95 3.84 0.31
CA SER A 372 25.72 4.83 -0.47
C SER A 372 25.42 6.28 -0.07
N CYS A 373 24.15 6.59 0.21
CA CYS A 373 23.68 7.94 0.53
C CYS A 373 23.76 8.32 2.03
N GLN A 374 24.30 7.45 2.90
CA GLN A 374 24.36 7.70 4.35
C GLN A 374 25.00 9.05 4.73
N ARG A 375 26.00 9.53 3.98
CA ARG A 375 26.74 10.77 4.28
C ARG A 375 26.07 12.07 3.82
N VAL A 376 25.04 12.01 2.98
CA VAL A 376 24.37 13.21 2.45
C VAL A 376 23.66 13.91 3.61
N GLY A 377 24.00 15.17 3.89
CA GLY A 377 23.50 15.90 5.07
C GLY A 377 21.97 16.07 5.05
N GLU A 378 21.45 16.62 3.97
CA GLU A 378 20.01 16.80 3.73
C GLU A 378 19.54 15.86 2.62
N LEU A 379 18.57 15.00 2.93
CA LEU A 379 17.91 14.12 1.97
C LEU A 379 16.42 14.42 1.97
N GLN A 380 15.91 14.88 0.82
CA GLN A 380 14.50 15.12 0.56
C GLN A 380 14.01 14.00 -0.36
N ALA A 381 13.03 13.21 0.07
CA ALA A 381 12.51 12.06 -0.67
C ALA A 381 10.99 11.88 -0.48
N GLY A 382 10.30 12.92 0.01
CA GLY A 382 8.86 12.91 0.20
C GLY A 382 8.06 12.77 -1.10
N HIS A 383 6.74 12.66 -0.98
CA HIS A 383 5.79 12.55 -2.08
C HIS A 383 6.12 11.47 -3.13
N ASN A 384 6.83 10.41 -2.71
CA ASN A 384 7.07 9.21 -3.48
C ASN A 384 6.00 8.14 -3.15
N PRO A 385 5.62 7.27 -4.09
CA PRO A 385 4.59 6.25 -3.92
C PRO A 385 5.08 5.05 -3.09
N PHE A 386 5.48 5.28 -1.85
CA PHE A 386 6.14 4.27 -1.02
C PHE A 386 5.28 3.01 -0.83
N LYS A 387 5.88 1.86 -1.14
CA LYS A 387 5.35 0.52 -0.89
C LYS A 387 5.83 0.09 0.49
N CYS A 388 4.94 0.17 1.46
CA CYS A 388 5.16 -0.20 2.85
C CYS A 388 5.20 -1.73 3.00
N SER A 389 6.37 -2.27 2.62
CA SER A 389 6.77 -3.66 2.67
C SER A 389 8.04 -3.83 3.51
N CYS A 390 8.52 -5.07 3.60
CA CYS A 390 9.82 -5.37 4.20
C CYS A 390 11.03 -4.76 3.47
N GLU A 391 10.89 -4.35 2.21
CA GLU A 391 11.96 -3.73 1.40
C GLU A 391 12.26 -2.32 1.93
N LEU A 392 11.23 -1.55 2.27
CA LEU A 392 11.32 -0.18 2.79
C LEU A 392 12.04 -0.09 4.15
N ARG A 393 12.22 -1.22 4.85
CA ARG A 393 12.90 -1.32 6.16
C ARG A 393 14.31 -0.71 6.15
N ALA A 394 15.05 -0.83 5.05
CA ALA A 394 16.39 -0.27 4.95
C ALA A 394 16.35 1.27 5.02
N PHE A 395 15.43 1.89 4.31
CA PHE A 395 15.22 3.34 4.30
C PHE A 395 14.74 3.87 5.66
N LEU A 396 13.83 3.17 6.33
CA LEU A 396 13.39 3.54 7.70
C LEU A 396 14.51 3.38 8.75
N ARG A 397 15.48 2.49 8.54
CA ARG A 397 16.68 2.43 9.39
C ARG A 397 17.59 3.65 9.17
N LEU A 398 17.72 4.13 7.93
CA LEU A 398 18.47 5.36 7.61
C LEU A 398 17.84 6.59 8.28
N GLU A 399 16.51 6.73 8.22
CA GLU A 399 15.78 7.78 8.94
C GLU A 399 16.10 7.75 10.45
N ARG A 400 15.93 6.60 11.10
CA ARG A 400 16.19 6.46 12.54
C ARG A 400 17.63 6.76 12.93
N GLN A 401 18.60 6.40 12.10
CA GLN A 401 20.02 6.77 12.29
C GLN A 401 20.24 8.29 12.20
N ARG A 402 19.42 9.00 11.42
CA ARG A 402 19.42 10.47 11.27
C ARG A 402 18.56 11.18 12.32
N ALA A 403 17.79 10.43 13.11
CA ALA A 403 16.86 10.93 14.13
C ALA A 403 15.85 11.96 13.56
N GLY A 404 15.04 11.56 12.58
CA GLY A 404 14.00 12.40 11.99
C GLY A 404 14.47 13.53 11.08
N LYS A 405 15.77 13.67 10.80
CA LYS A 405 16.34 14.77 9.99
C LYS A 405 16.22 14.58 8.47
N LEU A 406 15.17 13.91 8.01
CA LEU A 406 14.79 13.94 6.59
C LEU A 406 13.94 15.21 6.35
N SER A 407 14.15 15.89 5.23
CA SER A 407 13.44 17.14 4.96
C SER A 407 11.97 16.85 4.61
N GLY A 408 11.03 17.51 5.28
CA GLY A 408 9.59 17.23 5.15
C GLY A 408 9.10 15.97 5.88
N TRP A 409 9.85 15.47 6.86
CA TRP A 409 9.43 14.34 7.70
C TRP A 409 8.64 14.82 8.94
N PRO A 410 7.51 14.16 9.28
CA PRO A 410 6.94 12.96 8.66
C PRO A 410 5.95 13.24 7.51
N GLU A 411 5.43 14.46 7.37
CA GLU A 411 4.17 14.71 6.63
C GLU A 411 4.25 14.37 5.13
N ALA A 412 5.42 14.51 4.50
CA ALA A 412 5.63 14.17 3.10
C ALA A 412 5.89 12.67 2.85
N TYR A 413 5.97 11.84 3.89
CA TYR A 413 6.39 10.44 3.83
C TYR A 413 5.24 9.51 4.19
N VAL A 414 4.50 9.08 3.18
CA VAL A 414 3.24 8.33 3.35
C VAL A 414 3.24 7.04 2.53
N CYS A 415 2.70 5.97 3.10
CA CYS A 415 2.44 4.71 2.42
C CYS A 415 1.40 4.90 1.30
N GLN A 416 1.76 4.53 0.07
CA GLN A 416 0.83 4.45 -1.07
C GLN A 416 0.32 3.01 -1.29
N TYR A 417 1.14 2.01 -0.96
CA TYR A 417 0.80 0.58 -1.08
C TYR A 417 1.25 -0.20 0.16
N PRO A 418 0.61 -1.33 0.52
CA PRO A 418 -0.66 -1.86 -0.03
C PRO A 418 -1.85 -0.94 0.32
N GLU A 419 -3.00 -1.14 -0.32
CA GLU A 419 -4.19 -0.28 -0.12
C GLU A 419 -4.66 -0.25 1.35
N ASP A 420 -4.49 -1.35 2.11
CA ASP A 420 -4.85 -1.42 3.55
C ASP A 420 -4.03 -0.47 4.44
N LEU A 421 -2.84 -0.04 3.96
CA LEU A 421 -1.94 0.90 4.64
C LEU A 421 -1.88 2.25 3.90
N ARG A 422 -2.73 2.47 2.89
CA ARG A 422 -2.66 3.68 2.09
C ARG A 422 -3.06 4.90 2.91
N GLY A 423 -2.18 5.90 2.94
CA GLY A 423 -2.36 7.11 3.75
C GLY A 423 -1.72 7.05 5.14
N THR A 424 -1.13 5.91 5.57
CA THR A 424 -0.38 5.88 6.85
C THR A 424 0.99 6.51 6.71
N GLU A 425 1.38 7.39 7.64
CA GLU A 425 2.72 7.98 7.67
C GLU A 425 3.80 6.92 7.92
N LEU A 426 4.98 7.10 7.31
CA LEU A 426 6.10 6.17 7.46
C LEU A 426 6.67 6.11 8.89
N GLN A 427 6.36 7.11 9.72
CA GLN A 427 6.72 7.11 11.14
C GLN A 427 5.97 6.02 11.92
N ASP A 428 4.67 5.84 11.65
CA ASP A 428 3.80 4.87 12.31
C ASP A 428 3.93 3.45 11.73
N PHE A 429 4.50 3.32 10.53
CA PHE A 429 4.69 2.03 9.88
C PHE A 429 5.78 1.17 10.56
N HIS A 430 5.33 0.22 11.39
CA HIS A 430 6.18 -0.71 12.12
C HIS A 430 6.02 -2.16 11.67
N VAL A 431 7.08 -2.74 11.11
CA VAL A 431 7.15 -4.18 10.75
C VAL A 431 8.31 -4.86 11.47
N SER A 432 8.05 -6.05 12.02
CA SER A 432 9.04 -6.85 12.76
C SER A 432 10.10 -7.48 11.84
N GLU A 433 11.26 -7.88 12.39
CA GLU A 433 12.24 -8.65 11.61
C GLU A 433 11.76 -10.07 11.32
N LEU A 434 10.98 -10.63 12.23
CA LEU A 434 10.43 -11.97 12.13
C LEU A 434 9.46 -12.13 10.96
N SER A 435 8.58 -11.15 10.74
CA SER A 435 7.64 -11.13 9.61
C SER A 435 8.33 -10.92 8.25
N CYS A 436 9.54 -10.36 8.22
CA CYS A 436 10.27 -10.07 6.99
C CYS A 436 11.27 -11.15 6.57
N ASN A 437 11.74 -11.97 7.52
CA ASN A 437 12.64 -13.06 7.22
C ASN A 437 11.89 -14.40 7.21
N SER A 438 11.52 -14.85 6.01
CA SER A 438 10.79 -16.11 5.80
C SER A 438 11.51 -17.33 6.41
N THR A 439 12.85 -17.36 6.47
CA THR A 439 13.56 -18.49 7.10
C THR A 439 13.42 -18.45 8.62
N LEU A 440 13.52 -17.28 9.24
CA LEU A 440 13.30 -17.11 10.68
C LEU A 440 11.84 -17.38 11.06
N LEU A 441 10.88 -16.93 10.24
CA LEU A 441 9.46 -17.23 10.42
C LEU A 441 9.19 -18.74 10.35
N LEU A 442 9.74 -19.44 9.35
CA LEU A 442 9.60 -20.89 9.24
C LEU A 442 10.27 -21.64 10.40
N VAL A 443 11.47 -21.23 10.83
CA VAL A 443 12.18 -21.85 11.95
C VAL A 443 11.42 -21.64 13.27
N THR A 444 10.93 -20.43 13.55
CA THR A 444 10.13 -20.17 14.76
C THR A 444 8.80 -20.92 14.73
N ALA A 445 8.10 -20.98 13.59
CA ALA A 445 6.89 -21.77 13.43
C ALA A 445 7.14 -23.28 13.62
N LEU A 446 8.24 -23.81 13.06
CA LEU A 446 8.67 -25.21 13.24
C LEU A 446 8.95 -25.51 14.73
N LEU A 447 9.65 -24.62 15.43
CA LEU A 447 9.95 -24.78 16.87
C LEU A 447 8.67 -24.75 17.71
N VAL A 448 7.77 -23.78 17.47
CA VAL A 448 6.49 -23.67 18.19
C VAL A 448 5.60 -24.90 17.93
N THR A 449 5.51 -25.37 16.69
CA THR A 449 4.74 -26.58 16.35
C THR A 449 5.36 -27.85 16.93
N LEU A 450 6.69 -27.99 16.94
CA LEU A 450 7.37 -29.12 17.58
C LEU A 450 7.13 -29.14 19.10
N VAL A 451 7.20 -27.97 19.76
CA VAL A 451 6.84 -27.83 21.18
C VAL A 451 5.37 -28.20 21.42
N LEU A 452 4.45 -27.74 20.57
CA LEU A 452 3.02 -28.09 20.67
C LEU A 452 2.81 -29.61 20.54
N VAL A 453 3.44 -30.25 19.55
CA VAL A 453 3.38 -31.70 19.34
C VAL A 453 3.98 -32.45 20.54
N ALA A 454 5.09 -31.99 21.11
CA ALA A 454 5.70 -32.59 22.30
C ALA A 454 4.78 -32.49 23.53
N VAL A 455 4.11 -31.34 23.73
CA VAL A 455 3.13 -31.16 24.81
C VAL A 455 1.91 -32.07 24.60
N VAL A 456 1.37 -32.15 23.38
CA VAL A 456 0.25 -33.05 23.06
C VAL A 456 0.64 -34.52 23.26
N ALA A 457 1.82 -34.94 22.80
CA ALA A 457 2.32 -36.29 22.98
C ALA A 457 2.51 -36.64 24.47
N PHE A 458 3.07 -35.72 25.26
CA PHE A 458 3.20 -35.86 26.72
C PHE A 458 1.83 -36.01 27.39
N LEU A 459 0.85 -35.17 27.04
CA LEU A 459 -0.53 -35.27 27.55
C LEU A 459 -1.20 -36.60 27.15
N CYS A 460 -1.02 -37.07 25.91
CA CYS A 460 -1.53 -38.36 25.47
C CYS A 460 -0.92 -39.54 26.24
N ILE A 461 0.37 -39.48 26.58
CA ILE A 461 1.04 -40.51 27.40
C ILE A 461 0.54 -40.42 28.85
N TYR A 462 0.48 -39.22 29.43
CA TYR A 462 0.06 -38.98 30.82
C TYR A 462 -1.41 -39.36 31.08
N LEU A 463 -2.28 -39.20 30.08
CA LEU A 463 -3.71 -39.53 30.17
C LEU A 463 -4.05 -40.94 29.67
N ASP A 464 -3.06 -41.84 29.59
CA ASP A 464 -3.22 -43.23 29.15
C ASP A 464 -3.93 -43.41 27.78
N ALA A 465 -3.88 -42.42 26.89
CA ALA A 465 -4.55 -42.48 25.59
C ALA A 465 -4.13 -43.73 24.76
N PRO A 466 -2.87 -44.22 24.77
CA PRO A 466 -2.51 -45.48 24.13
C PRO A 466 -3.26 -46.70 24.68
N TRP A 467 -3.62 -46.71 25.97
CA TRP A 467 -4.44 -47.76 26.58
C TRP A 467 -5.88 -47.68 26.06
N TYR A 468 -6.49 -46.48 26.05
CA TYR A 468 -7.83 -46.27 25.49
C TYR A 468 -7.91 -46.60 23.99
N VAL A 469 -6.89 -46.27 23.20
CA VAL A 469 -6.83 -46.61 21.76
C VAL A 469 -6.65 -48.11 21.55
N ARG A 470 -5.83 -48.81 22.35
CA ARG A 470 -5.73 -50.28 22.31
C ARG A 470 -7.04 -50.94 22.73
N MET A 471 -7.69 -50.45 23.77
CA MET A 471 -8.98 -50.95 24.27
C MET A 471 -10.09 -50.79 23.21
N THR A 472 -10.18 -49.62 22.57
CA THR A 472 -11.15 -49.37 21.49
C THR A 472 -10.81 -50.12 20.19
N TRP A 473 -9.54 -50.36 19.88
CA TRP A 473 -9.14 -51.24 18.78
C TRP A 473 -9.50 -52.71 19.03
N GLN A 474 -9.27 -53.22 20.26
CA GLN A 474 -9.72 -54.56 20.65
C GLN A 474 -11.25 -54.66 20.68
N TRP A 475 -11.95 -53.62 21.12
CA TRP A 475 -13.40 -53.57 21.13
C TRP A 475 -13.99 -53.50 19.71
N THR A 476 -13.38 -52.76 18.79
CA THR A 476 -13.81 -52.73 17.38
C THR A 476 -13.44 -54.01 16.63
N GLN A 477 -12.31 -54.66 16.94
CA GLN A 477 -12.02 -56.00 16.42
C GLN A 477 -13.00 -57.06 16.93
N THR A 478 -13.33 -57.07 18.22
CA THR A 478 -14.33 -58.02 18.78
C THR A 478 -15.72 -57.73 18.23
N LYS A 479 -16.12 -56.45 18.08
CA LYS A 479 -17.37 -56.06 17.44
C LYS A 479 -17.41 -56.43 15.94
N ARG A 480 -16.28 -56.37 15.22
CA ARG A 480 -16.17 -56.91 13.83
C ARG A 480 -16.24 -58.43 13.78
N ARG A 481 -15.64 -59.15 14.73
CA ARG A 481 -15.77 -60.62 14.82
C ARG A 481 -17.21 -61.03 15.14
N ALA A 482 -17.87 -60.35 16.08
CA ALA A 482 -19.28 -60.53 16.36
C ALA A 482 -20.17 -60.21 15.14
N TRP A 483 -19.83 -59.19 14.34
CA TRP A 483 -20.55 -58.86 13.11
C TRP A 483 -20.36 -59.91 12.00
N HIS A 484 -19.16 -60.50 11.87
CA HIS A 484 -18.89 -61.57 10.90
C HIS A 484 -19.33 -62.96 11.38
N SER A 485 -19.57 -63.15 12.68
CA SER A 485 -20.22 -64.32 13.26
C SER A 485 -21.71 -64.05 13.51
N CYS A 486 -22.42 -63.66 12.46
CA CYS A 486 -23.89 -63.61 12.46
C CYS A 486 -24.44 -65.00 12.10
N PRO A 487 -25.10 -65.73 13.03
CA PRO A 487 -25.96 -66.84 12.65
C PRO A 487 -27.10 -66.28 11.80
N LYS A 488 -27.45 -66.97 10.70
CA LYS A 488 -28.58 -66.59 9.85
C LYS A 488 -29.86 -66.50 10.69
N GLU A 489 -30.78 -65.61 10.29
CA GLU A 489 -32.13 -65.54 10.81
C GLU A 489 -32.76 -66.93 10.85
N GLN A 490 -32.87 -67.45 12.06
CA GLN A 490 -33.60 -68.66 12.38
C GLN A 490 -34.52 -68.26 13.53
N GLU A 491 -35.83 -68.29 13.26
CA GLU A 491 -36.85 -67.91 14.23
C GLU A 491 -36.59 -68.65 15.54
N VAL A 492 -36.30 -67.89 16.60
CA VAL A 492 -35.95 -68.48 17.90
C VAL A 492 -37.20 -69.06 18.51
N ALA A 493 -37.45 -70.34 18.22
CA ALA A 493 -38.52 -71.11 18.82
C ALA A 493 -38.34 -71.09 20.35
N LEU A 494 -39.28 -70.45 21.06
CA LEU A 494 -39.28 -70.37 22.51
C LEU A 494 -39.43 -71.77 23.11
N GLN A 495 -38.38 -72.26 23.76
CA GLN A 495 -38.34 -73.60 24.37
C GLN A 495 -38.81 -73.58 25.83
N PHE A 496 -38.66 -72.45 26.51
CA PHE A 496 -38.99 -72.28 27.93
C PHE A 496 -39.92 -71.09 28.15
N HIS A 497 -40.80 -71.19 29.15
CA HIS A 497 -41.67 -70.08 29.54
C HIS A 497 -40.87 -69.01 30.29
N ALA A 498 -39.94 -69.42 31.16
CA ALA A 498 -39.02 -68.49 31.83
C ALA A 498 -37.65 -69.09 32.14
N PHE A 499 -36.63 -68.22 32.16
CA PHE A 499 -35.32 -68.50 32.77
C PHE A 499 -35.29 -67.95 34.20
N ILE A 500 -34.71 -68.70 35.14
CA ILE A 500 -34.61 -68.29 36.56
C ILE A 500 -33.16 -67.96 36.92
N SER A 501 -32.94 -66.78 37.50
CA SER A 501 -31.68 -66.36 38.10
C SER A 501 -31.84 -66.21 39.61
N TYR A 502 -31.00 -66.92 40.38
CA TYR A 502 -30.98 -66.93 41.84
C TYR A 502 -29.55 -67.08 42.37
N SER A 503 -29.33 -66.85 43.67
CA SER A 503 -28.02 -67.07 44.30
C SER A 503 -27.86 -68.54 44.67
N ALA A 504 -26.69 -69.13 44.51
CA ALA A 504 -26.42 -70.52 44.92
C ALA A 504 -26.76 -70.79 46.41
N ARG A 505 -26.76 -69.77 47.26
CA ARG A 505 -27.20 -69.84 48.68
C ARG A 505 -28.72 -69.94 48.87
N ASP A 506 -29.49 -69.47 47.91
CA ASP A 506 -30.96 -69.44 47.93
C ASP A 506 -31.57 -70.62 47.14
N SER A 507 -30.71 -71.46 46.54
CA SER A 507 -31.05 -72.69 45.79
C SER A 507 -32.05 -73.59 46.51
N LEU A 508 -31.91 -73.76 47.82
CA LEU A 508 -32.75 -74.65 48.62
C LEU A 508 -34.23 -74.22 48.66
N TRP A 509 -34.52 -72.92 48.55
CA TRP A 509 -35.90 -72.43 48.38
C TRP A 509 -36.36 -72.61 46.92
N VAL A 510 -35.50 -72.34 45.95
CA VAL A 510 -35.85 -72.49 44.52
C VAL A 510 -36.21 -73.93 44.17
N THR A 511 -35.40 -74.90 44.59
CA THR A 511 -35.59 -76.33 44.26
C THR A 511 -36.75 -76.98 45.03
N ASN A 512 -37.05 -76.52 46.25
CA ASN A 512 -38.11 -77.12 47.08
C ASN A 512 -39.47 -76.42 46.99
N GLU A 513 -39.49 -75.10 46.76
CA GLU A 513 -40.72 -74.29 46.71
C GLU A 513 -40.99 -73.77 45.29
N LEU A 514 -40.05 -73.05 44.66
CA LEU A 514 -40.31 -72.36 43.38
C LEU A 514 -40.56 -73.33 42.22
N ILE A 515 -39.66 -74.27 41.99
CA ILE A 515 -39.74 -75.22 40.86
C ILE A 515 -40.95 -76.16 41.03
N PRO A 516 -41.17 -76.84 42.17
CA PRO A 516 -42.29 -77.77 42.30
C PRO A 516 -43.66 -77.10 42.20
N ASN A 517 -43.81 -75.85 42.66
CA ASN A 517 -45.07 -75.12 42.51
C ASN A 517 -45.33 -74.59 41.09
N LEU A 518 -44.32 -74.52 40.20
CA LEU A 518 -44.47 -74.03 38.82
C LEU A 518 -44.49 -75.16 37.77
N GLU A 519 -43.74 -76.25 37.98
CA GLU A 519 -43.70 -77.40 37.06
C GLU A 519 -44.81 -78.44 37.34
N LYS A 520 -45.44 -78.44 38.53
CA LYS A 520 -46.54 -79.38 38.86
C LYS A 520 -47.93 -78.75 38.80
N GLY A 521 -48.82 -79.35 38.02
CA GLY A 521 -50.24 -79.00 37.90
C GLY A 521 -50.70 -78.72 36.46
N GLU A 522 -51.99 -78.45 36.29
CA GLU A 522 -52.53 -77.96 35.01
C GLU A 522 -51.90 -76.60 34.66
N GLY A 523 -51.37 -76.47 33.43
CA GLY A 523 -50.61 -75.28 33.01
C GLY A 523 -49.12 -75.30 33.36
N CYS A 524 -48.49 -76.48 33.35
CA CYS A 524 -47.07 -76.72 33.63
C CYS A 524 -46.12 -75.71 32.96
N VAL A 525 -45.39 -74.96 33.77
CA VAL A 525 -44.45 -73.92 33.33
C VAL A 525 -43.05 -74.50 33.18
N ARG A 526 -42.63 -74.89 31.96
CA ARG A 526 -41.23 -75.24 31.64
C ARG A 526 -40.24 -74.11 31.97
N LEU A 527 -39.26 -74.38 32.83
CA LEU A 527 -38.26 -73.40 33.31
C LEU A 527 -36.83 -73.76 32.86
N CYS A 528 -36.02 -72.76 32.51
CA CYS A 528 -34.58 -72.93 32.21
C CYS A 528 -33.78 -72.63 33.50
N GLN A 529 -33.03 -73.62 34.00
CA GLN A 529 -32.28 -73.55 35.26
C GLN A 529 -30.78 -73.85 35.03
N HIS A 530 -29.90 -73.05 35.63
CA HIS A 530 -28.45 -73.18 35.42
C HIS A 530 -27.81 -74.49 35.92
N GLU A 531 -28.45 -75.19 36.87
CA GLU A 531 -28.00 -76.50 37.37
C GLU A 531 -28.45 -77.67 36.48
N ARG A 532 -29.48 -77.48 35.65
CA ARG A 532 -30.13 -78.54 34.84
C ARG A 532 -29.82 -78.42 33.35
N ASP A 533 -29.90 -77.21 32.82
CA ASP A 533 -30.01 -76.95 31.38
C ASP A 533 -28.73 -76.37 30.75
N PHE A 534 -27.66 -76.18 31.53
CA PHE A 534 -26.38 -75.66 31.05
C PHE A 534 -25.54 -76.76 30.38
N ILE A 535 -25.05 -76.47 29.17
CA ILE A 535 -24.28 -77.43 28.37
C ILE A 535 -22.81 -77.36 28.80
N PRO A 536 -22.19 -78.47 29.25
CA PRO A 536 -20.76 -78.52 29.56
C PRO A 536 -19.92 -78.19 28.33
N GLY A 537 -18.91 -77.33 28.49
CA GLY A 537 -18.00 -76.91 27.42
C GLY A 537 -18.31 -75.56 26.77
N LYS A 538 -19.51 -75.00 26.96
CA LYS A 538 -19.78 -73.57 26.72
C LYS A 538 -19.31 -72.74 27.93
N SER A 539 -19.00 -71.46 27.72
CA SER A 539 -18.78 -70.54 28.85
C SER A 539 -20.08 -70.30 29.62
N ILE A 540 -19.99 -69.95 30.91
CA ILE A 540 -21.21 -69.75 31.71
C ILE A 540 -22.04 -68.57 31.18
N VAL A 541 -21.38 -67.54 30.63
CA VAL A 541 -22.04 -66.41 29.98
C VAL A 541 -22.83 -66.87 28.75
N GLU A 542 -22.25 -67.69 27.88
CA GLU A 542 -22.92 -68.27 26.70
C GLU A 542 -24.11 -69.16 27.06
N ASN A 543 -23.98 -69.97 28.12
CA ASN A 543 -25.09 -70.80 28.61
C ASN A 543 -26.27 -69.95 29.13
N ILE A 544 -26.00 -68.83 29.81
CA ILE A 544 -27.08 -67.92 30.23
C ILE A 544 -27.71 -67.21 29.02
N ILE A 545 -26.92 -66.76 28.03
CA ILE A 545 -27.44 -66.15 26.79
C ILE A 545 -28.41 -67.12 26.10
N ASP A 546 -28.00 -68.37 25.93
CA ASP A 546 -28.79 -69.42 25.27
C ASP A 546 -30.11 -69.69 26.01
N CYS A 547 -30.08 -69.84 27.35
CA CYS A 547 -31.32 -69.91 28.16
C CYS A 547 -32.22 -68.67 27.99
N ILE A 548 -31.64 -67.47 27.91
CA ILE A 548 -32.38 -66.20 27.83
C ILE A 548 -33.01 -65.99 26.46
N GLU A 549 -32.32 -66.34 25.38
CA GLU A 549 -32.87 -66.27 24.02
C GLU A 549 -34.03 -67.25 23.85
N LYS A 550 -33.89 -68.48 24.36
CA LYS A 550 -34.92 -69.53 24.36
C LYS A 550 -36.08 -69.34 25.33
N SER A 551 -36.02 -68.35 26.22
CA SER A 551 -37.05 -68.08 27.25
C SER A 551 -37.91 -66.87 26.94
N TYR A 552 -39.21 -66.97 27.23
CA TYR A 552 -40.16 -65.87 27.05
C TYR A 552 -40.07 -64.80 28.15
N LYS A 553 -40.02 -65.21 29.43
CA LYS A 553 -39.84 -64.33 30.60
C LYS A 553 -38.49 -64.55 31.29
N LEU A 554 -38.08 -63.59 32.12
CA LEU A 554 -36.93 -63.67 33.00
C LEU A 554 -37.39 -63.50 34.45
N ILE A 555 -37.14 -64.49 35.31
CA ILE A 555 -37.47 -64.46 36.74
C ILE A 555 -36.19 -64.27 37.55
N PHE A 556 -36.11 -63.20 38.34
CA PHE A 556 -35.01 -62.96 39.27
C PHE A 556 -35.47 -63.14 40.71
N VAL A 557 -34.81 -64.03 41.46
CA VAL A 557 -35.03 -64.23 42.90
C VAL A 557 -34.06 -63.35 43.66
N LEU A 558 -34.57 -62.23 44.18
CA LEU A 558 -33.81 -61.20 44.87
C LEU A 558 -33.77 -61.47 46.38
N SER A 559 -32.55 -61.51 46.90
CA SER A 559 -32.22 -61.62 48.33
C SER A 559 -30.95 -60.79 48.63
N PRO A 560 -30.59 -60.59 49.91
CA PRO A 560 -29.27 -60.04 50.27
C PRO A 560 -28.11 -60.89 49.71
N ASN A 561 -28.25 -62.23 49.66
CA ASN A 561 -27.25 -63.13 49.08
C ASN A 561 -27.13 -62.96 47.56
N PHE A 562 -28.23 -62.67 46.86
CA PHE A 562 -28.22 -62.40 45.42
C PHE A 562 -27.39 -61.16 45.11
N VAL A 563 -27.72 -60.03 45.76
CA VAL A 563 -27.11 -58.72 45.51
C VAL A 563 -25.62 -58.65 45.89
N GLN A 564 -25.19 -59.45 46.88
CA GLN A 564 -23.77 -59.53 47.28
C GLN A 564 -22.95 -60.54 46.46
N SER A 565 -23.57 -61.43 45.70
CA SER A 565 -22.85 -62.45 44.93
C SER A 565 -22.14 -61.86 43.70
N GLU A 566 -21.08 -62.52 43.24
CA GLU A 566 -20.48 -62.20 41.93
C GLU A 566 -21.45 -62.47 40.76
N TRP A 567 -22.55 -63.20 40.99
CA TRP A 567 -23.63 -63.37 40.02
C TRP A 567 -24.53 -62.11 39.91
N CYS A 568 -24.42 -61.15 40.85
CA CYS A 568 -24.99 -59.81 40.69
C CYS A 568 -24.22 -58.95 39.65
N HIS A 569 -23.10 -59.42 39.08
CA HIS A 569 -22.40 -58.67 38.02
C HIS A 569 -23.08 -58.77 36.64
N TYR A 570 -23.97 -59.74 36.44
CA TYR A 570 -24.64 -59.98 35.16
C TYR A 570 -25.68 -58.91 34.78
N GLU A 571 -26.06 -58.02 35.70
CA GLU A 571 -27.00 -56.92 35.43
C GLU A 571 -26.50 -55.98 34.31
N LEU A 572 -25.18 -55.81 34.14
CA LEU A 572 -24.62 -54.95 33.10
C LEU A 572 -24.70 -55.57 31.69
N TYR A 573 -24.87 -56.90 31.61
CA TYR A 573 -24.97 -57.63 30.35
C TYR A 573 -26.45 -57.83 29.93
N PHE A 574 -27.30 -58.35 30.84
CA PHE A 574 -28.70 -58.65 30.48
C PHE A 574 -29.62 -57.42 30.46
N ALA A 575 -29.35 -56.39 31.26
CA ALA A 575 -30.14 -55.16 31.22
C ALA A 575 -29.88 -54.28 29.98
N HIS A 576 -28.87 -54.63 29.18
CA HIS A 576 -28.44 -53.88 27.99
C HIS A 576 -28.92 -54.51 26.67
N HIS A 577 -29.20 -55.81 26.62
CA HIS A 577 -29.42 -56.53 25.34
C HIS A 577 -30.84 -57.07 25.08
N LYS A 578 -31.65 -57.38 26.11
CA LYS A 578 -33.08 -57.79 25.96
C LYS A 578 -34.07 -56.82 26.63
N LEU A 579 -33.56 -55.86 27.41
CA LEU A 579 -34.34 -54.86 28.17
C LEU A 579 -34.54 -53.52 27.44
N PHE A 580 -34.12 -53.43 26.17
CA PHE A 580 -34.19 -52.23 25.31
C PHE A 580 -34.85 -52.50 23.93
N SER A 581 -35.29 -53.74 23.66
CA SER A 581 -35.87 -54.17 22.39
C SER A 581 -37.23 -54.85 22.62
N ASP A 582 -38.18 -54.03 23.08
CA ASP A 582 -39.62 -54.30 23.21
C ASP A 582 -40.16 -54.95 24.51
N SER A 583 -41.10 -54.21 25.12
CA SER A 583 -41.94 -54.54 26.28
C SER A 583 -41.25 -54.77 27.65
N SER A 584 -41.65 -53.95 28.63
CA SER A 584 -41.27 -54.05 30.05
C SER A 584 -41.71 -55.36 30.71
N ASP A 585 -42.69 -56.05 30.12
CA ASP A 585 -43.37 -57.21 30.71
C ASP A 585 -42.55 -58.50 30.64
N SER A 586 -41.37 -58.48 30.03
CA SER A 586 -40.46 -59.64 29.94
C SER A 586 -39.75 -59.97 31.27
N LEU A 587 -39.73 -59.04 32.23
CA LEU A 587 -39.01 -59.15 33.50
C LEU A 587 -39.95 -59.33 34.71
N ILE A 588 -39.71 -60.38 35.49
CA ILE A 588 -40.40 -60.65 36.76
C ILE A 588 -39.37 -60.65 37.89
N LEU A 589 -39.61 -59.82 38.91
CA LEU A 589 -38.78 -59.76 40.12
C LEU A 589 -39.52 -60.40 41.29
N ILE A 590 -38.91 -61.39 41.93
CA ILE A 590 -39.40 -61.99 43.18
C ILE A 590 -38.50 -61.51 44.31
N LEU A 591 -39.07 -60.91 45.36
CA LEU A 591 -38.33 -60.51 46.55
C LEU A 591 -38.51 -61.58 47.64
N LEU A 592 -37.48 -62.42 47.84
CA LEU A 592 -37.51 -63.53 48.80
C LEU A 592 -37.35 -63.02 50.24
N GLU A 593 -36.47 -62.04 50.43
CA GLU A 593 -36.23 -61.36 51.70
C GLU A 593 -36.08 -59.84 51.47
N PRO A 594 -36.55 -58.97 52.37
CA PRO A 594 -36.45 -57.53 52.21
C PRO A 594 -34.97 -57.07 52.23
N ILE A 595 -34.53 -56.44 51.14
CA ILE A 595 -33.13 -55.99 50.97
C ILE A 595 -33.00 -54.54 51.45
N PRO A 596 -32.19 -54.24 52.49
CA PRO A 596 -31.93 -52.88 52.92
C PRO A 596 -31.21 -52.05 51.83
N PRO A 597 -31.58 -50.77 51.59
CA PRO A 597 -31.03 -49.97 50.48
C PRO A 597 -29.51 -49.78 50.49
N TYR A 598 -28.88 -49.87 51.67
CA TYR A 598 -27.43 -49.76 51.84
C TYR A 598 -26.67 -51.03 51.41
N ILE A 599 -27.32 -52.20 51.38
CA ILE A 599 -26.69 -53.44 50.92
C ILE A 599 -26.52 -53.42 49.40
N ILE A 600 -27.39 -52.73 48.67
CA ILE A 600 -27.33 -52.61 47.21
C ILE A 600 -26.18 -51.64 46.84
N PRO A 601 -25.07 -52.11 46.20
CA PRO A 601 -23.94 -51.25 45.90
C PRO A 601 -24.31 -50.06 45.00
N ALA A 602 -23.57 -48.95 45.13
CA ALA A 602 -23.90 -47.67 44.49
C ALA A 602 -24.11 -47.79 42.97
N ARG A 603 -23.29 -48.61 42.30
CA ARG A 603 -23.33 -48.87 40.84
C ARG A 603 -24.66 -49.40 40.29
N TYR A 604 -25.51 -50.02 41.11
CA TYR A 604 -26.75 -50.66 40.67
C TYR A 604 -27.94 -49.69 40.66
N HIS A 605 -27.81 -48.58 39.93
CA HIS A 605 -28.84 -47.53 39.87
C HIS A 605 -30.19 -48.02 39.30
N LYS A 606 -30.19 -48.97 38.36
CA LYS A 606 -31.42 -49.50 37.72
C LYS A 606 -32.19 -50.42 38.69
N LEU A 607 -31.52 -51.35 39.38
CA LEU A 607 -32.13 -52.13 40.46
C LEU A 607 -32.69 -51.23 41.58
N LYS A 608 -31.97 -50.20 42.01
CA LYS A 608 -32.46 -49.21 42.99
C LYS A 608 -33.74 -48.52 42.50
N ALA A 609 -33.82 -48.15 41.22
CA ALA A 609 -35.01 -47.55 40.62
C ALA A 609 -36.20 -48.53 40.53
N LEU A 610 -35.97 -49.81 40.24
CA LEU A 610 -37.02 -50.84 40.20
C LEU A 610 -37.54 -51.19 41.60
N MET A 611 -36.65 -51.32 42.58
CA MET A 611 -37.00 -51.51 43.99
C MET A 611 -37.81 -50.33 44.56
N ALA A 612 -37.45 -49.09 44.18
CA ALA A 612 -38.20 -47.89 44.56
C ALA A 612 -39.63 -47.85 43.96
N LYS A 613 -39.85 -48.45 42.79
CA LYS A 613 -41.16 -48.53 42.12
C LYS A 613 -42.07 -49.64 42.65
N ARG A 614 -41.60 -50.52 43.53
CA ARG A 614 -42.35 -51.69 44.07
C ARG A 614 -42.93 -52.63 43.01
N THR A 615 -42.29 -52.72 41.83
CA THR A 615 -42.69 -53.63 40.75
C THR A 615 -42.05 -55.02 40.94
N TYR A 616 -42.38 -55.67 42.06
CA TYR A 616 -41.89 -57.01 42.42
C TYR A 616 -42.95 -57.82 43.18
N LEU A 617 -42.87 -59.14 43.11
CA LEU A 617 -43.67 -60.07 43.89
C LEU A 617 -42.94 -60.42 45.19
N GLU A 618 -43.43 -59.93 46.33
CA GLU A 618 -42.83 -60.24 47.64
C GLU A 618 -43.28 -61.61 48.15
N TRP A 619 -42.33 -62.42 48.63
CA TRP A 619 -42.62 -63.74 49.20
C TRP A 619 -43.35 -63.60 50.55
N PRO A 620 -44.58 -64.14 50.70
CA PRO A 620 -45.35 -63.92 51.92
C PRO A 620 -44.81 -64.73 53.11
N LYS A 621 -44.66 -64.09 54.27
CA LYS A 621 -44.32 -64.80 55.53
C LYS A 621 -45.48 -65.65 56.08
N GLU A 622 -46.72 -65.33 55.72
CA GLU A 622 -47.92 -66.06 56.11
C GLU A 622 -48.30 -67.11 55.06
N ARG A 623 -48.41 -68.38 55.47
CA ARG A 623 -48.79 -69.50 54.57
C ARG A 623 -50.15 -69.29 53.88
N SER A 624 -51.09 -68.60 54.51
CA SER A 624 -52.40 -68.26 53.94
C SER A 624 -52.31 -67.41 52.66
N LYS A 625 -51.21 -66.66 52.47
CA LYS A 625 -50.99 -65.79 51.32
C LYS A 625 -50.19 -66.46 50.20
N HIS A 626 -49.64 -67.66 50.41
CA HIS A 626 -48.85 -68.40 49.41
C HIS A 626 -49.67 -68.75 48.16
N ALA A 627 -50.93 -69.17 48.32
CA ALA A 627 -51.80 -69.48 47.19
C ALA A 627 -51.98 -68.29 46.22
N LEU A 628 -52.11 -67.08 46.76
CA LEU A 628 -52.24 -65.84 45.97
C LEU A 628 -50.93 -65.48 45.26
N PHE A 629 -49.78 -65.64 45.94
CA PHE A 629 -48.46 -65.45 45.32
C PHE A 629 -48.27 -66.38 44.10
N TRP A 630 -48.58 -67.67 44.25
CA TRP A 630 -48.45 -68.63 43.15
C TRP A 630 -49.44 -68.39 42.00
N ALA A 631 -50.66 -67.92 42.29
CA ALA A 631 -51.62 -67.52 41.27
C ALA A 631 -51.11 -66.32 40.45
N ASN A 632 -50.61 -65.27 41.12
CA ASN A 632 -50.07 -64.08 40.47
C ASN A 632 -48.81 -64.40 39.65
N LEU A 633 -47.91 -65.24 40.17
CA LEU A 633 -46.70 -65.64 39.45
C LEU A 633 -47.02 -66.47 38.20
N ARG A 634 -47.97 -67.41 38.28
CA ARG A 634 -48.42 -68.16 37.10
C ARG A 634 -49.05 -67.25 36.04
N ALA A 635 -49.92 -66.32 36.44
CA ALA A 635 -50.54 -65.36 35.52
C ALA A 635 -49.52 -64.42 34.84
N ALA A 636 -48.40 -64.10 35.50
CA ALA A 636 -47.32 -63.29 34.92
C ALA A 636 -46.46 -64.06 33.89
N VAL A 637 -46.42 -65.40 33.98
CA VAL A 637 -45.58 -66.27 33.12
C VAL A 637 -46.37 -66.95 32.00
N SER A 638 -47.69 -67.12 32.17
CA SER A 638 -48.54 -67.88 31.25
C SER A 638 -48.53 -67.35 29.81
N ILE A 639 -47.96 -68.15 28.90
CA ILE A 639 -48.06 -68.00 27.45
C ILE A 639 -48.22 -69.40 26.84
N ASN A 640 -48.99 -69.52 25.76
CA ASN A 640 -49.03 -70.76 24.98
C ASN A 640 -47.76 -70.84 24.13
N LEU A 641 -46.80 -71.68 24.52
CA LEU A 641 -45.65 -71.99 23.66
C LEU A 641 -46.10 -72.80 22.44
N PRO A 642 -45.59 -72.52 21.22
CA PRO A 642 -45.83 -73.37 20.06
C PRO A 642 -45.21 -74.75 20.31
N MET A 643 -46.04 -75.80 20.21
CA MET A 643 -45.60 -77.19 20.35
C MET A 643 -44.71 -77.57 19.16
N ALA A 644 -43.49 -78.03 19.44
CA ALA A 644 -42.76 -78.85 18.49
C ALA A 644 -43.37 -80.25 18.51
N ASP A 645 -43.80 -80.71 17.34
CA ASP A 645 -44.49 -81.97 17.04
C ASP A 645 -45.89 -82.16 17.64
N GLY A 646 -46.82 -82.51 16.76
CA GLY A 646 -48.22 -82.73 17.10
C GLY A 646 -48.44 -84.07 17.79
N ASN A 647 -48.61 -84.06 19.10
CA ASN A 647 -49.45 -85.02 19.80
C ASN A 647 -50.10 -84.38 21.03
N ILE A 648 -51.34 -84.80 21.30
CA ILE A 648 -52.17 -84.31 22.39
C ILE A 648 -51.90 -85.14 23.67
N PHE A 649 -51.86 -84.47 24.81
CA PHE A 649 -51.53 -84.99 26.15
C PHE A 649 -50.11 -85.56 26.35
N GLY A 650 -49.28 -84.76 27.04
CA GLY A 650 -48.10 -85.21 27.76
C GLY A 650 -48.04 -84.50 29.11
N GLU A 651 -48.36 -85.21 30.18
CA GLU A 651 -48.32 -84.69 31.56
C GLU A 651 -46.85 -84.45 31.99
N CYS A 652 -46.59 -83.36 32.72
CA CYS A 652 -45.31 -83.16 33.39
C CYS A 652 -45.21 -84.10 34.60
N ASN A 653 -44.26 -85.04 34.58
CA ASN A 653 -43.89 -85.92 35.70
C ASN A 653 -42.82 -85.27 36.60
#